data_AF-V4L3B5-F1
#
_entry.id   AF-V4L3B5-F1
#
_cell.length_a   1.000
_cell.length_b   1.000
_cell.length_c   1.000
_cell.angle_alpha   90.00
_cell.angle_beta   90.00
_cell.angle_gamma   90.00
#
_symmetry.space_group_name_H-M   'P 1'
#
loop_
_entity.id
_entity.type
_entity.pdbx_description
1 polymer ?
#
loop_
_entity_poly.entity_id
_entity_poly.type
_entity_poly.pdbx_seq_one_letter_code
_entity_poly.pdbx_strand_id
1 'polypeptide(L)'
;MEFEKRKAATLASIRSSVTDKSPKGYLDEPIVPLLETINHHPSYFTTSSCSGRISILSQPKPESNASTKKKARGGSWLYITHDPADPDLVISLLFPSQSTRIDPLDQPSELVFRFEPLIIAVECKDLGSAQFLVATAISAGFRESGITSCGDGKRVIIAIRCSIRMEVPLGDTEKLMVSPEYVKFLVDIANEKMDANRKRTDGFSLALTSNGFKNPDANDVEDDDNYENLVGNHDSSINNGDLHPGLQQELMPLSALSIIGEPVEKLHLWGHSACTIGKTDRKEVIVFGGFGGFGRHARRNESMLLDPSCGTLSLIAVNGSPSPRLGHTASMVGDLMFVIGGRADPLNILNDVWMLDISKCEWSSQRCSGSEFPPRHRHAAATVGSKVYIFGGLNSDKILSSLHVLDTMDLQWKEIEQRGQWPCARHSHAMVAYGSQLFMFGGYNGEKVLDDLYSFDVQSSSWKLEVVSGKWPHARFSHSMFVYKHIIGIIGGCPVSQNCQDLTLLDLKHRLWRSVRLEFMNKELFVRSTASVLGDDLIVIGGGAACYAFGTKFSEPVKINLLQSVTMFENHVPPQSEDASIEVDKNDAHFKTKTSLSQPWVIQLERKYAKFGKDILKNFGWLDLERKVYSHEKGLYICFPVTEKFSELFHEKQLLGKDFEGSKDNYLTGQLTKGLSLKEISSSVALNLLEELGAKKFTNVAVEAKKVAKSPLPKMKEAITSILQQKGLSEELLDELPQRWERLGDIVVLPVTSFKDPAWSSISEEVWSAVAISLSANRLARQGRVEPNGTRDSTLEILVGDDGWVDHRENGILYSFNATKCMFSWGNLSEKLRMGNMACENEVVVDLFAGIGYFVLPFLVRAKAKLVYACEWNPHAIEALRHNVEANSVSDRCIIFEGDNRTTAPKGVADRVCLGLIPSSEGSWVTAIQALRPEGGILHVHGNVKDSDVSSWAEHVSKSLSDIARAEGRSWEVTVEHIEKVKWYAPRIRHLVADVRCRHSRVHIVI
;
A
#
# COMPACT_ATOMS: atom_id res chain seq x y z
N MET A 1 19.94 39.90 -4.64
CA MET A 1 21.01 40.59 -5.40
C MET A 1 22.16 39.65 -5.81
N GLU A 2 22.54 38.66 -4.98
CA GLU A 2 23.64 37.76 -5.33
C GLU A 2 23.33 36.71 -6.44
N PHE A 3 22.13 36.14 -6.47
CA PHE A 3 21.74 35.13 -7.48
C PHE A 3 21.80 35.71 -8.91
N GLU A 4 21.22 36.89 -9.13
CA GLU A 4 21.23 37.57 -10.44
C GLU A 4 22.66 37.87 -10.92
N LYS A 5 23.57 38.27 -10.02
CA LYS A 5 24.98 38.47 -10.36
C LYS A 5 25.67 37.17 -10.78
N ARG A 6 25.39 36.05 -10.09
CA ARG A 6 25.94 34.73 -10.45
C ARG A 6 25.38 34.23 -11.77
N LYS A 7 24.06 34.36 -11.96
CA LYS A 7 23.38 34.03 -13.21
C LYS A 7 23.98 34.79 -14.38
N ALA A 8 24.13 36.11 -14.27
CA ALA A 8 24.73 36.95 -15.30
C ALA A 8 26.19 36.52 -15.59
N ALA A 9 27.00 36.24 -14.56
CA ALA A 9 28.38 35.80 -14.72
C ALA A 9 28.50 34.40 -15.39
N THR A 10 27.66 33.44 -15.00
CA THR A 10 27.65 32.09 -15.59
C THR A 10 27.16 32.10 -17.02
N LEU A 11 26.09 32.85 -17.33
CA LEU A 11 25.59 32.98 -18.71
C LEU A 11 26.57 33.75 -19.61
N ALA A 12 27.27 34.76 -19.09
CA ALA A 12 28.35 35.44 -19.82
C ALA A 12 29.53 34.50 -20.12
N SER A 13 29.87 33.60 -19.18
CA SER A 13 30.90 32.58 -19.39
C SER A 13 30.49 31.54 -20.43
N ILE A 14 29.21 31.14 -20.45
CA ILE A 14 28.65 30.19 -21.43
C ILE A 14 28.61 30.79 -22.84
N ARG A 15 28.39 32.11 -22.95
CA ARG A 15 28.37 32.85 -24.24
C ARG A 15 29.76 33.31 -24.70
N SER A 16 30.78 33.29 -23.83
CA SER A 16 32.15 33.57 -24.22
C SER A 16 32.73 32.36 -24.96
N SER A 17 33.53 32.58 -26.00
CA SER A 17 34.21 31.53 -26.78
C SER A 17 35.33 30.80 -26.00
N VAL A 18 35.21 30.72 -24.68
CA VAL A 18 36.15 30.03 -23.78
C VAL A 18 35.63 28.62 -23.59
N THR A 19 36.46 27.67 -23.99
CA THR A 19 36.21 26.22 -24.03
C THR A 19 35.63 25.68 -22.71
N ASP A 20 34.59 24.86 -22.86
CA ASP A 20 33.93 24.15 -21.76
C ASP A 20 34.95 23.29 -20.99
N LYS A 21 34.83 23.25 -19.66
CA LYS A 21 35.70 22.43 -18.77
C LYS A 21 35.35 20.94 -18.83
N SER A 22 34.31 20.56 -19.57
CA SER A 22 34.10 19.16 -19.93
C SER A 22 35.28 18.66 -20.77
N PRO A 23 35.64 17.35 -20.70
CA PRO A 23 36.74 16.80 -21.51
C PRO A 23 36.58 17.00 -23.04
N LYS A 24 35.38 17.37 -23.51
CA LYS A 24 35.03 17.65 -24.91
C LYS A 24 35.32 19.08 -25.36
N GLY A 25 35.32 20.06 -24.45
CA GLY A 25 35.60 21.46 -24.80
C GLY A 25 34.47 22.27 -25.44
N TYR A 26 33.27 21.70 -25.69
CA TYR A 26 32.08 22.40 -26.21
C TYR A 26 30.75 21.80 -25.67
N LEU A 27 29.66 22.59 -25.68
CA LEU A 27 28.32 22.18 -25.26
C LEU A 27 27.71 21.15 -26.24
N ASP A 28 27.05 20.12 -25.70
CA ASP A 28 26.38 19.09 -26.52
C ASP A 28 25.14 19.66 -27.24
N GLU A 29 25.20 19.72 -28.58
CA GLU A 29 24.17 20.29 -29.48
C GLU A 29 22.72 19.84 -29.21
N PRO A 30 22.41 18.55 -28.88
CA PRO A 30 21.04 18.08 -28.75
C PRO A 30 20.24 18.63 -27.56
N ILE A 31 20.89 19.21 -26.55
CA ILE A 31 20.22 19.72 -25.34
C ILE A 31 20.26 21.25 -25.24
N VAL A 32 20.90 21.93 -26.20
CA VAL A 32 21.03 23.39 -26.19
C VAL A 32 19.67 24.10 -26.05
N PRO A 33 18.60 23.75 -26.80
CA PRO A 33 17.30 24.41 -26.66
C PRO A 33 16.68 24.25 -25.26
N LEU A 34 16.87 23.08 -24.64
CA LEU A 34 16.40 22.82 -23.28
C LEU A 34 17.19 23.65 -22.25
N LEU A 35 18.51 23.72 -22.40
CA LEU A 35 19.35 24.54 -21.51
C LEU A 35 18.99 26.01 -21.63
N GLU A 36 18.77 26.51 -22.85
CA GLU A 36 18.35 27.89 -23.10
C GLU A 36 16.98 28.19 -22.50
N THR A 37 16.00 27.30 -22.66
CA THR A 37 14.66 27.43 -22.06
C THR A 37 14.76 27.58 -20.54
N ILE A 38 15.58 26.75 -19.88
CA ILE A 38 15.82 26.85 -18.44
C ILE A 38 16.53 28.16 -18.09
N ASN A 39 17.56 28.54 -18.85
CA ASN A 39 18.40 29.71 -18.58
C ASN A 39 17.67 31.06 -18.76
N HIS A 40 16.71 31.14 -19.68
CA HIS A 40 15.91 32.35 -19.91
C HIS A 40 14.93 32.63 -18.76
N HIS A 41 14.47 31.60 -18.05
CA HIS A 41 13.56 31.79 -16.94
C HIS A 41 14.26 32.48 -15.75
N PRO A 42 13.72 33.57 -15.16
CA PRO A 42 14.41 34.41 -14.20
C PRO A 42 14.94 33.64 -12.99
N SER A 43 14.25 32.60 -12.53
CA SER A 43 14.61 31.83 -11.33
C SER A 43 15.65 30.71 -11.53
N TYR A 44 16.19 30.48 -12.73
CA TYR A 44 17.07 29.33 -12.99
C TYR A 44 18.29 29.69 -13.85
N PHE A 45 19.40 28.98 -13.66
CA PHE A 45 20.47 28.86 -14.65
C PHE A 45 21.27 27.56 -14.50
N THR A 46 21.74 27.00 -15.62
CA THR A 46 22.46 25.73 -15.70
C THR A 46 23.94 25.93 -15.35
N THR A 47 24.49 25.08 -14.50
CA THR A 47 25.90 25.15 -14.06
C THR A 47 26.80 24.09 -14.70
N SER A 48 26.23 22.97 -15.12
CA SER A 48 26.91 21.91 -15.90
C SER A 48 25.87 20.97 -16.51
N SER A 49 26.18 20.36 -17.66
CA SER A 49 25.28 19.44 -18.34
C SER A 49 26.00 18.36 -19.12
N CYS A 50 25.33 17.23 -19.35
CA CYS A 50 25.73 16.17 -20.27
C CYS A 50 24.43 15.61 -20.88
N SER A 51 24.37 15.55 -22.21
CA SER A 51 23.22 15.03 -22.98
C SER A 51 22.91 13.54 -22.73
N GLY A 52 23.90 12.80 -22.22
CA GLY A 52 23.93 11.34 -22.18
C GLY A 52 25.05 10.82 -23.07
N ARG A 53 25.67 9.69 -22.73
CA ARG A 53 26.82 9.15 -23.46
C ARG A 53 26.95 7.64 -23.39
N ILE A 54 27.52 7.08 -24.44
CA ILE A 54 28.01 5.69 -24.53
C ILE A 54 29.53 5.74 -24.45
N SER A 55 30.12 4.84 -23.68
CA SER A 55 31.56 4.89 -23.43
C SER A 55 32.15 3.54 -23.03
N ILE A 56 33.45 3.39 -23.24
CA ILE A 56 34.24 2.25 -22.74
C ILE A 56 35.35 2.83 -21.87
N LEU A 57 35.39 2.40 -20.62
CA LEU A 57 36.32 2.89 -19.61
C LEU A 57 37.33 1.80 -19.26
N SER A 58 38.62 2.16 -19.25
CA SER A 58 39.72 1.33 -18.78
C SER A 58 40.07 1.71 -17.33
N GLN A 59 39.94 0.77 -16.39
CA GLN A 59 40.15 0.99 -14.96
C GLN A 59 41.26 0.07 -14.41
N PRO A 60 42.20 0.57 -13.58
CA PRO A 60 43.23 -0.28 -12.97
C PRO A 60 42.64 -1.34 -12.03
N LYS A 61 43.10 -2.61 -12.10
CA LYS A 61 42.66 -3.67 -11.17
C LYS A 61 43.07 -3.35 -9.72
N PRO A 62 42.19 -3.55 -8.72
CA PRO A 62 42.55 -3.33 -7.31
C PRO A 62 43.51 -4.43 -6.80
N GLU A 63 44.68 -4.03 -6.28
CA GLU A 63 45.65 -4.95 -5.67
C GLU A 63 45.08 -5.63 -4.41
N SER A 64 45.21 -6.96 -4.33
CA SER A 64 44.56 -7.79 -3.30
C SER A 64 45.17 -7.72 -1.90
N ASN A 65 46.07 -6.79 -1.60
CA ASN A 65 46.70 -6.65 -0.28
C ASN A 65 47.15 -5.20 0.00
N ALA A 66 46.23 -4.30 0.38
CA ALA A 66 46.62 -3.08 1.09
C ALA A 66 45.46 -2.50 1.91
N SER A 67 45.56 -2.65 3.23
CA SER A 67 44.77 -1.88 4.21
C SER A 67 45.30 -0.45 4.28
N THR A 68 44.90 0.43 3.36
CA THR A 68 44.91 1.90 3.59
C THR A 68 44.06 2.61 2.55
N LYS A 69 43.19 3.52 3.01
CA LYS A 69 42.39 4.42 2.15
C LYS A 69 43.32 5.32 1.32
N LYS A 70 43.61 4.96 0.06
CA LYS A 70 44.09 5.90 -0.98
C LYS A 70 42.97 6.18 -1.98
N LYS A 71 42.85 7.44 -2.43
CA LYS A 71 41.92 7.86 -3.50
C LYS A 71 42.10 6.96 -4.73
N ALA A 72 40.99 6.50 -5.30
CA ALA A 72 40.99 5.72 -6.54
C ALA A 72 41.79 6.44 -7.64
N ARG A 73 42.78 5.75 -8.24
CA ARG A 73 43.45 6.21 -9.46
C ARG A 73 42.38 6.22 -10.57
N GLY A 74 42.18 7.36 -11.24
CA GLY A 74 41.15 7.51 -12.27
C GLY A 74 41.45 6.66 -13.50
N GLY A 75 40.43 6.01 -14.06
CA GLY A 75 40.52 5.29 -15.34
C GLY A 75 40.50 6.22 -16.56
N SER A 76 40.87 5.70 -17.73
CA SER A 76 40.90 6.42 -19.02
C SER A 76 39.78 5.93 -19.96
N TRP A 77 39.19 6.84 -20.74
CA TRP A 77 38.17 6.49 -21.73
C TRP A 77 38.85 5.96 -23.00
N LEU A 78 38.51 4.75 -23.41
CA LEU A 78 38.91 4.17 -24.70
C LEU A 78 37.93 4.55 -25.81
N TYR A 79 36.65 4.73 -25.46
CA TYR A 79 35.61 5.16 -26.38
C TYR A 79 34.63 6.08 -25.65
N ILE A 80 34.13 7.12 -26.32
CA ILE A 80 33.07 8.00 -25.83
C ILE A 80 32.31 8.62 -27.00
N THR A 81 30.98 8.59 -26.95
CA THR A 81 30.11 9.30 -27.87
C THR A 81 28.86 9.80 -27.14
N HIS A 82 28.30 10.92 -27.61
CA HIS A 82 27.02 11.47 -27.15
C HIS A 82 25.90 11.27 -28.16
N ASP A 83 26.25 10.75 -29.34
CA ASP A 83 25.33 10.30 -30.38
C ASP A 83 25.23 8.77 -30.34
N PRO A 84 24.24 8.17 -31.02
CA PRO A 84 24.20 6.73 -31.20
C PRO A 84 25.56 6.18 -31.66
N ALA A 85 26.07 5.19 -30.94
CA ALA A 85 27.35 4.58 -31.23
C ALA A 85 27.22 3.64 -32.44
N ASP A 86 28.18 3.72 -33.37
CA ASP A 86 28.31 2.77 -34.47
C ASP A 86 28.90 1.45 -33.95
N PRO A 87 28.16 0.32 -34.03
CA PRO A 87 28.66 -0.96 -33.56
C PRO A 87 29.95 -1.41 -34.21
N ASP A 88 30.15 -1.11 -35.50
CA ASP A 88 31.31 -1.60 -36.25
C ASP A 88 32.59 -0.83 -35.87
N LEU A 89 32.45 0.46 -35.51
CA LEU A 89 33.55 1.26 -34.93
C LEU A 89 33.93 0.77 -33.53
N VAL A 90 32.97 0.41 -32.69
CA VAL A 90 33.25 -0.12 -31.34
C VAL A 90 33.88 -1.51 -31.42
N ILE A 91 33.42 -2.36 -32.34
CA ILE A 91 34.01 -3.68 -32.57
C ILE A 91 35.43 -3.57 -33.09
N SER A 92 35.70 -2.73 -34.09
CA SER A 92 37.06 -2.56 -34.64
C SER A 92 38.04 -1.99 -33.61
N LEU A 93 37.56 -1.16 -32.67
CA LEU A 93 38.36 -0.67 -31.54
C LEU A 93 38.74 -1.79 -30.55
N LEU A 94 37.79 -2.67 -30.21
CA LEU A 94 38.00 -3.74 -29.23
C LEU A 94 38.68 -4.99 -29.82
N PHE A 95 38.48 -5.25 -31.11
CA PHE A 95 38.98 -6.42 -31.83
C PHE A 95 39.78 -6.00 -33.08
N PRO A 96 40.95 -5.37 -32.92
CA PRO A 96 41.75 -4.90 -34.06
C PRO A 96 42.30 -6.07 -34.89
N SER A 97 42.20 -5.96 -36.22
CA SER A 97 42.63 -6.99 -37.19
C SER A 97 44.15 -7.17 -37.31
N GLN A 98 44.94 -6.28 -36.73
CA GLN A 98 46.40 -6.35 -36.69
C GLN A 98 46.91 -6.21 -35.25
N SER A 99 47.82 -7.10 -34.86
CA SER A 99 48.40 -7.21 -33.53
C SER A 99 49.35 -6.05 -33.21
N THR A 100 48.83 -4.87 -32.91
CA THR A 100 49.57 -3.85 -32.16
C THR A 100 49.19 -3.98 -30.69
N ARG A 101 49.83 -4.93 -29.99
CA ARG A 101 49.80 -4.96 -28.53
C ARG A 101 50.65 -3.80 -28.01
N ILE A 102 50.01 -2.97 -27.19
CA ILE A 102 50.59 -1.89 -26.40
C ILE A 102 51.63 -2.48 -25.43
N ASP A 103 52.65 -1.67 -25.13
CA ASP A 103 53.86 -1.94 -24.34
C ASP A 103 53.67 -2.87 -23.11
N PRO A 104 54.60 -3.81 -22.84
CA PRO A 104 54.55 -4.75 -21.71
C PRO A 104 54.80 -4.11 -20.32
N LEU A 105 54.69 -2.78 -20.22
CA LEU A 105 54.92 -2.02 -18.97
C LEU A 105 53.63 -1.55 -18.28
N ASP A 106 52.46 -1.66 -18.91
CA ASP A 106 51.19 -1.24 -18.29
C ASP A 106 50.46 -2.40 -17.60
N GLN A 107 50.08 -2.19 -16.35
CA GLN A 107 49.31 -3.15 -15.56
C GLN A 107 47.95 -3.44 -16.22
N PRO A 108 47.45 -4.70 -16.20
CA PRO A 108 46.19 -5.07 -16.83
C PRO A 108 45.03 -4.28 -16.22
N SER A 109 44.32 -3.55 -17.07
CA SER A 109 43.20 -2.70 -16.69
C SER A 109 41.88 -3.33 -17.13
N GLU A 110 40.88 -3.31 -16.25
CA GLU A 110 39.53 -3.78 -16.50
C GLU A 110 38.80 -2.85 -17.48
N LEU A 111 38.15 -3.44 -18.47
CA LEU A 111 37.40 -2.72 -19.50
C LEU A 111 35.91 -2.81 -19.20
N VAL A 112 35.24 -1.66 -19.14
CA VAL A 112 33.81 -1.57 -18.79
C VAL A 112 33.05 -0.74 -19.82
N PHE A 113 32.05 -1.36 -20.45
CA PHE A 113 31.12 -0.69 -21.36
C PHE A 113 30.01 -0.01 -20.57
N ARG A 114 29.74 1.27 -20.84
CA ARG A 114 28.80 2.09 -20.08
C ARG A 114 27.87 2.89 -20.97
N PHE A 115 26.61 2.97 -20.55
CA PHE A 115 25.68 4.02 -20.95
C PHE A 115 25.33 4.88 -19.73
N GLU A 116 25.54 6.18 -19.85
CA GLU A 116 25.20 7.17 -18.83
C GLU A 116 24.15 8.14 -19.39
N PRO A 117 23.00 8.33 -18.73
CA PRO A 117 21.93 9.18 -19.25
C PRO A 117 22.19 10.68 -19.04
N LEU A 118 21.25 11.50 -19.51
CA LEU A 118 21.23 12.95 -19.31
C LEU A 118 21.46 13.30 -17.83
N ILE A 119 22.34 14.27 -17.61
CA ILE A 119 22.45 14.97 -16.32
C ILE A 119 22.58 16.47 -16.53
N ILE A 120 21.75 17.26 -15.86
CA ILE A 120 21.83 18.73 -15.87
C ILE A 120 21.88 19.20 -14.42
N ALA A 121 22.88 19.99 -14.07
CA ALA A 121 22.91 20.72 -12.81
C ALA A 121 22.38 22.14 -13.03
N VAL A 122 21.40 22.54 -12.21
CA VAL A 122 20.74 23.84 -12.31
C VAL A 122 20.80 24.54 -10.96
N GLU A 123 21.35 25.75 -10.91
CA GLU A 123 21.24 26.63 -9.77
C GLU A 123 19.88 27.35 -9.83
N CYS A 124 19.11 27.24 -8.75
CA CYS A 124 17.79 27.81 -8.60
C CYS A 124 17.85 29.02 -7.67
N LYS A 125 16.98 30.01 -7.90
CA LYS A 125 16.89 31.24 -7.11
C LYS A 125 16.60 30.96 -5.63
N ASP A 126 15.69 30.02 -5.39
CA ASP A 126 15.20 29.63 -4.08
C ASP A 126 14.69 28.17 -4.08
N LEU A 127 14.34 27.69 -2.89
CA LEU A 127 13.88 26.31 -2.68
C LEU A 127 12.53 26.03 -3.37
N GLY A 128 11.63 27.00 -3.45
CA GLY A 128 10.34 26.84 -4.14
C GLY A 128 10.52 26.65 -5.64
N SER A 129 11.39 27.45 -6.25
CA SER A 129 11.81 27.31 -7.64
C SER A 129 12.45 25.95 -7.90
N ALA A 130 13.33 25.49 -7.01
CA ALA A 130 13.96 24.17 -7.11
C ALA A 130 12.94 23.02 -7.01
N GLN A 131 12.00 23.10 -6.09
CA GLN A 131 10.92 22.10 -5.94
C GLN A 131 10.06 22.01 -7.19
N PHE A 132 9.69 23.15 -7.77
CA PHE A 132 8.90 23.22 -9.00
C PHE A 132 9.63 22.55 -10.18
N LEU A 133 10.90 22.92 -10.40
CA LEU A 133 11.66 22.41 -11.54
C LEU A 133 11.96 20.90 -11.40
N VAL A 134 12.21 20.43 -10.17
CA VAL A 134 12.36 19.00 -9.86
C VAL A 134 11.04 18.24 -10.10
N ALA A 135 9.91 18.76 -9.64
CA ALA A 135 8.60 18.13 -9.88
C ALA A 135 8.29 18.02 -11.38
N THR A 136 8.57 19.09 -12.13
CA THR A 136 8.38 19.13 -13.59
C THR A 136 9.27 18.08 -14.28
N ALA A 137 10.56 18.01 -13.91
CA ALA A 137 11.49 17.00 -14.42
C ALA A 137 11.05 15.56 -14.10
N ILE A 138 10.54 15.30 -12.89
CA ILE A 138 10.05 13.97 -12.49
C ILE A 138 8.82 13.58 -13.30
N SER A 139 7.89 14.52 -13.53
CA SER A 139 6.69 14.27 -14.36
C SER A 139 7.05 13.90 -15.81
N ALA A 140 8.14 14.46 -16.33
CA ALA A 140 8.70 14.14 -17.64
C ALA A 140 9.57 12.86 -17.68
N GLY A 141 9.70 12.14 -16.57
CA GLY A 141 10.40 10.86 -16.51
C GLY A 141 11.83 10.90 -15.97
N PHE A 142 12.35 12.06 -15.56
CA PHE A 142 13.64 12.20 -14.84
C PHE A 142 13.47 11.94 -13.35
N ARG A 143 13.11 10.70 -13.00
CA ARG A 143 12.71 10.27 -11.65
C ARG A 143 13.84 10.29 -10.59
N GLU A 144 15.10 10.41 -11.00
CA GLU A 144 16.24 10.55 -10.08
C GLU A 144 16.64 12.02 -9.84
N SER A 145 15.86 12.96 -10.37
CA SER A 145 16.08 14.39 -10.19
C SER A 145 15.89 14.80 -8.73
N GLY A 146 16.71 15.72 -8.25
CA GLY A 146 16.62 16.17 -6.86
C GLY A 146 17.56 17.30 -6.54
N ILE A 147 17.36 17.91 -5.37
CA ILE A 147 18.18 19.01 -4.87
C ILE A 147 19.50 18.43 -4.36
N THR A 148 20.62 18.85 -4.93
CA THR A 148 21.97 18.35 -4.62
C THR A 148 22.72 19.24 -3.63
N SER A 149 22.32 20.51 -3.50
CA SER A 149 22.85 21.45 -2.51
C SER A 149 21.75 22.41 -2.07
N CYS A 150 21.52 22.54 -0.76
CA CYS A 150 20.62 23.53 -0.15
C CYS A 150 20.99 23.69 1.34
N GLY A 151 20.87 24.89 1.92
CA GLY A 151 21.18 25.20 3.33
C GLY A 151 21.67 26.64 3.56
N ASP A 152 21.83 27.06 4.81
CA ASP A 152 22.24 28.43 5.17
C ASP A 152 23.59 28.82 4.53
N GLY A 153 23.57 29.89 3.73
CA GLY A 153 24.73 30.36 2.96
C GLY A 153 25.13 29.51 1.75
N LYS A 154 24.40 28.43 1.44
CA LYS A 154 24.67 27.54 0.29
C LYS A 154 23.74 27.82 -0.88
N ARG A 155 24.27 27.63 -2.09
CA ARG A 155 23.50 27.77 -3.34
C ARG A 155 22.50 26.62 -3.47
N VAL A 156 21.29 26.93 -3.91
CA VAL A 156 20.26 25.92 -4.21
C VAL A 156 20.57 25.33 -5.57
N ILE A 157 21.13 24.13 -5.60
CA ILE A 157 21.47 23.43 -6.85
C ILE A 157 20.65 22.17 -6.91
N ILE A 158 20.05 21.92 -8.07
CA ILE A 158 19.37 20.66 -8.39
C ILE A 158 20.15 19.90 -9.45
N ALA A 159 20.03 18.58 -9.46
CA ALA A 159 20.45 17.75 -10.57
C ALA A 159 19.22 17.09 -11.19
N ILE A 160 19.06 17.25 -12.50
CA ILE A 160 18.04 16.62 -13.33
C ILE A 160 18.65 15.37 -13.96
N ARG A 161 18.10 14.18 -13.68
CA ARG A 161 18.70 12.89 -14.10
C ARG A 161 17.71 11.73 -14.03
N CYS A 162 18.04 10.60 -14.66
CA CYS A 162 17.24 9.36 -14.65
C CYS A 162 18.08 8.08 -14.46
N SER A 163 17.38 6.95 -14.24
CA SER A 163 17.95 5.67 -13.80
C SER A 163 18.33 4.70 -14.93
N ILE A 164 18.19 5.08 -16.20
CA ILE A 164 18.37 4.17 -17.36
C ILE A 164 19.85 3.89 -17.69
N ARG A 165 20.67 3.59 -16.69
CA ARG A 165 22.12 3.33 -16.83
C ARG A 165 22.40 1.93 -17.37
N MET A 166 23.60 1.74 -17.90
CA MET A 166 24.14 0.43 -18.23
C MET A 166 25.63 0.40 -17.87
N GLU A 167 26.08 -0.71 -17.30
CA GLU A 167 27.48 -0.96 -16.99
C GLU A 167 27.74 -2.46 -17.16
N VAL A 168 28.64 -2.84 -18.07
CA VAL A 168 28.93 -4.23 -18.42
C VAL A 168 30.44 -4.42 -18.52
N PRO A 169 31.05 -5.28 -17.68
CA PRO A 169 32.46 -5.60 -17.81
C PRO A 169 32.69 -6.40 -19.09
N LEU A 170 33.69 -6.01 -19.88
CA LEU A 170 34.05 -6.65 -21.13
C LEU A 170 35.23 -7.62 -20.98
N GLY A 171 36.00 -7.51 -19.90
CA GLY A 171 37.24 -8.23 -19.66
C GLY A 171 38.33 -7.26 -19.21
N ASP A 172 39.56 -7.50 -19.63
CA ASP A 172 40.67 -6.57 -19.43
C ASP A 172 41.43 -6.30 -20.73
N THR A 173 42.41 -5.41 -20.66
CA THR A 173 43.25 -5.00 -21.79
C THR A 173 44.04 -6.15 -22.43
N GLU A 174 44.22 -7.28 -21.74
CA GLU A 174 44.91 -8.46 -22.29
C GLU A 174 43.95 -9.48 -22.89
N LYS A 175 42.77 -9.64 -22.28
CA LYS A 175 41.77 -10.63 -22.65
C LYS A 175 40.35 -10.09 -22.51
N LEU A 176 39.70 -9.90 -23.64
CA LEU A 176 38.24 -9.73 -23.71
C LEU A 176 37.54 -11.06 -23.39
N MET A 177 36.51 -10.97 -22.58
CA MET A 177 35.68 -12.09 -22.12
C MET A 177 34.34 -12.18 -22.88
N VAL A 178 34.19 -11.34 -23.90
CA VAL A 178 32.97 -11.19 -24.71
C VAL A 178 33.29 -11.34 -26.20
N SER A 179 32.29 -11.77 -26.98
CA SER A 179 32.43 -11.88 -28.43
C SER A 179 32.08 -10.55 -29.14
N PRO A 180 32.54 -10.35 -30.40
CA PRO A 180 32.14 -9.19 -31.20
C PRO A 180 30.62 -9.06 -31.36
N GLU A 181 29.90 -10.18 -31.50
CA GLU A 181 28.43 -10.20 -31.60
C GLU A 181 27.76 -9.70 -30.32
N TYR A 182 28.35 -10.05 -29.16
CA TYR A 182 27.86 -9.56 -27.87
C TYR A 182 28.14 -8.06 -27.70
N VAL A 183 29.29 -7.55 -28.17
CA VAL A 183 29.58 -6.11 -28.17
C VAL A 183 28.59 -5.35 -29.05
N LYS A 184 28.27 -5.87 -30.25
CA LYS A 184 27.23 -5.29 -31.12
C LYS A 184 25.89 -5.19 -30.39
N PHE A 185 25.48 -6.27 -29.75
CA PHE A 185 24.28 -6.31 -28.92
C PHE A 185 24.29 -5.28 -27.77
N LEU A 186 25.43 -5.10 -27.10
CA LEU A 186 25.56 -4.06 -26.07
C LEU A 186 25.44 -2.65 -26.64
N VAL A 187 26.02 -2.39 -27.81
CA VAL A 187 25.90 -1.09 -28.50
C VAL A 187 24.44 -0.82 -28.88
N ASP A 188 23.73 -1.81 -29.41
CA ASP A 188 22.31 -1.67 -29.78
C ASP A 188 21.45 -1.32 -28.55
N ILE A 189 21.62 -2.01 -27.43
CA ILE A 189 20.93 -1.67 -26.16
C ILE A 189 21.30 -0.27 -25.68
N ALA A 190 22.56 0.13 -25.81
CA ALA A 190 23.02 1.45 -25.40
C ALA A 190 22.36 2.55 -26.24
N ASN A 191 22.21 2.32 -27.54
CA ASN A 191 21.52 3.22 -28.48
C ASN A 191 20.02 3.31 -28.15
N GLU A 192 19.35 2.19 -27.86
CA GLU A 192 17.95 2.21 -27.40
C GLU A 192 17.77 3.04 -26.12
N LYS A 193 18.73 2.93 -25.18
CA LYS A 193 18.73 3.74 -23.97
C LYS A 193 18.99 5.22 -24.28
N MET A 194 19.82 5.53 -25.26
CA MET A 194 20.04 6.90 -25.76
C MET A 194 18.74 7.50 -26.33
N ASP A 195 17.99 6.74 -27.12
CA ASP A 195 16.70 7.19 -27.67
C ASP A 195 15.65 7.39 -26.59
N ALA A 196 15.58 6.47 -25.62
CA ALA A 196 14.70 6.62 -24.48
C ALA A 196 15.09 7.84 -23.61
N ASN A 197 16.39 8.16 -23.52
CA ASN A 197 16.88 9.37 -22.86
C ASN A 197 16.42 10.63 -23.61
N ARG A 198 16.53 10.65 -24.95
CA ARG A 198 16.07 11.76 -25.81
C ARG A 198 14.56 12.02 -25.67
N LYS A 199 13.72 10.98 -25.75
CA LYS A 199 12.26 11.11 -25.56
C LYS A 199 11.86 11.74 -24.21
N ARG A 200 12.63 11.48 -23.15
CA ARG A 200 12.40 12.11 -21.84
C ARG A 200 12.82 13.58 -21.85
N THR A 201 13.94 13.89 -22.49
CA THR A 201 14.40 15.27 -22.70
C THR A 201 13.33 16.08 -23.43
N ASP A 202 12.76 15.54 -24.52
CA ASP A 202 11.70 16.19 -25.29
C ASP A 202 10.43 16.41 -24.47
N GLY A 203 9.98 15.39 -23.74
CA GLY A 203 8.84 15.50 -22.84
C GLY A 203 9.05 16.53 -21.72
N PHE A 204 10.29 16.70 -21.26
CA PHE A 204 10.63 17.71 -20.26
C PHE A 204 10.61 19.12 -20.83
N SER A 205 11.16 19.34 -22.04
CA SER A 205 11.05 20.61 -22.75
C SER A 205 9.60 21.04 -22.95
N LEU A 206 8.72 20.09 -23.33
CA LEU A 206 7.29 20.35 -23.51
C LEU A 206 6.58 20.69 -22.19
N ALA A 207 6.93 20.00 -21.10
CA ALA A 207 6.41 20.29 -19.77
C ALA A 207 6.84 21.68 -19.27
N LEU A 208 8.07 22.11 -19.52
CA LEU A 208 8.53 23.46 -19.16
C LEU A 208 7.75 24.54 -19.92
N THR A 209 7.58 24.37 -21.23
CA THR A 209 6.83 25.31 -22.07
C THR A 209 5.37 25.43 -21.61
N SER A 210 4.73 24.30 -21.29
CA SER A 210 3.35 24.26 -20.77
C SER A 210 3.18 24.96 -19.42
N ASN A 211 4.28 25.16 -18.69
CA ASN A 211 4.31 25.88 -17.41
C ASN A 211 4.86 27.31 -17.56
N GLY A 212 4.80 27.89 -18.76
CA GLY A 212 5.11 29.31 -18.98
C GLY A 212 6.59 29.64 -19.16
N PHE A 213 7.45 28.65 -19.41
CA PHE A 213 8.83 28.92 -19.84
C PHE A 213 8.80 29.36 -21.30
N LYS A 214 9.30 30.57 -21.59
CA LYS A 214 9.33 31.12 -22.95
C LYS A 214 10.40 30.40 -23.77
N ASN A 215 10.02 29.91 -24.95
CA ASN A 215 10.94 29.33 -25.92
C ASN A 215 11.57 30.47 -26.74
N PRO A 216 12.90 30.52 -26.96
CA PRO A 216 13.54 31.60 -27.71
C PRO A 216 13.06 31.76 -29.16
N ASP A 217 12.48 30.69 -29.74
CA ASP A 217 12.03 30.64 -31.14
C ASP A 217 10.56 31.08 -31.38
N ALA A 218 9.84 31.50 -30.33
CA ALA A 218 8.50 32.04 -30.48
C ALA A 218 8.58 33.55 -30.79
N ASN A 219 8.57 33.89 -32.08
CA ASN A 219 8.51 35.27 -32.56
C ASN A 219 7.39 36.07 -31.87
N ASP A 220 7.76 37.24 -31.34
CA ASP A 220 6.87 38.26 -30.81
C ASP A 220 5.76 38.61 -31.83
N VAL A 221 4.51 38.52 -31.40
CA VAL A 221 3.41 39.28 -31.99
C VAL A 221 2.77 40.05 -30.85
N GLU A 222 2.83 41.38 -30.99
CA GLU A 222 2.35 42.41 -30.07
C GLU A 222 0.83 42.34 -29.85
N ASP A 223 0.42 42.90 -28.71
CA ASP A 223 -0.94 43.07 -28.21
C ASP A 223 -1.97 43.53 -29.26
N ASP A 224 -3.22 43.05 -29.14
CA ASP A 224 -4.37 43.96 -29.18
C ASP A 224 -5.56 43.43 -28.36
N ASP A 225 -6.21 44.39 -27.70
CA ASP A 225 -7.38 44.26 -26.85
C ASP A 225 -8.65 43.92 -27.66
N ASN A 226 -9.65 43.39 -26.93
CA ASN A 226 -11.04 43.12 -27.31
C ASN A 226 -11.33 41.83 -28.08
N TYR A 227 -11.98 40.87 -27.41
CA TYR A 227 -13.40 40.62 -27.67
C TYR A 227 -14.02 39.87 -26.49
N GLU A 228 -14.95 40.54 -25.82
CA GLU A 228 -15.95 39.94 -24.93
C GLU A 228 -16.73 38.82 -25.64
N ASN A 229 -17.30 37.94 -24.82
CA ASN A 229 -18.38 36.98 -25.10
C ASN A 229 -17.97 35.66 -25.78
N LEU A 230 -17.89 34.60 -24.96
CA LEU A 230 -18.76 33.41 -25.03
C LEU A 230 -18.46 32.47 -23.84
N VAL A 231 -18.88 32.89 -22.64
CA VAL A 231 -19.17 31.98 -21.53
C VAL A 231 -20.69 31.91 -21.42
N GLY A 232 -21.26 30.84 -21.98
CA GLY A 232 -22.64 30.43 -21.75
C GLY A 232 -22.69 29.36 -20.67
N ASN A 233 -23.04 29.79 -19.46
CA ASN A 233 -23.46 28.94 -18.35
C ASN A 233 -24.64 28.04 -18.76
N HIS A 234 -24.64 26.80 -18.27
CA HIS A 234 -25.87 26.22 -17.72
C HIS A 234 -25.63 25.92 -16.25
N ASP A 235 -26.10 26.86 -15.43
CA ASP A 235 -26.34 26.72 -14.02
C ASP A 235 -27.82 26.33 -13.83
N SER A 236 -28.11 25.46 -12.87
CA SER A 236 -29.43 25.41 -12.24
C SER A 236 -29.23 25.08 -10.77
N SER A 237 -29.08 26.16 -10.02
CA SER A 237 -29.22 26.28 -8.57
C SER A 237 -30.65 25.98 -8.10
N ILE A 238 -30.76 25.62 -6.82
CA ILE A 238 -31.62 26.23 -5.76
C ILE A 238 -31.69 25.15 -4.63
N ASN A 239 -31.37 25.37 -3.35
CA ASN A 239 -31.43 26.56 -2.52
C ASN A 239 -30.47 26.43 -1.32
N ASN A 240 -29.78 27.52 -0.99
CA ASN A 240 -29.32 27.80 0.37
C ASN A 240 -30.40 28.65 1.03
N GLY A 241 -30.99 28.15 2.10
CA GLY A 241 -31.94 28.87 2.94
C GLY A 241 -32.09 28.15 4.25
N ASP A 242 -31.09 28.29 5.13
CA ASP A 242 -31.28 28.64 6.54
C ASP A 242 -29.91 28.71 7.22
N LEU A 243 -29.45 29.96 7.37
CA LEU A 243 -28.39 30.34 8.29
C LEU A 243 -28.92 30.14 9.72
N HIS A 244 -28.54 29.05 10.37
CA HIS A 244 -28.37 29.09 11.81
C HIS A 244 -27.02 29.74 12.13
N PRO A 245 -26.98 30.86 12.87
CA PRO A 245 -25.73 31.46 13.29
C PRO A 245 -25.17 30.65 14.46
N GLY A 246 -23.91 30.19 14.34
CA GLY A 246 -23.11 29.78 15.49
C GLY A 246 -22.54 28.37 15.43
N LEU A 247 -21.42 28.20 14.75
CA LEU A 247 -20.31 27.36 15.21
C LEU A 247 -19.06 27.76 14.42
N GLN A 248 -18.27 28.64 15.03
CA GLN A 248 -16.94 29.00 14.56
C GLN A 248 -16.11 27.71 14.43
N GLN A 249 -15.47 27.51 13.28
CA GLN A 249 -14.62 26.34 13.06
C GLN A 249 -13.25 26.62 13.71
N GLU A 250 -12.93 25.93 14.80
CA GLU A 250 -11.82 26.25 15.70
C GLU A 250 -10.47 25.68 15.22
N LEU A 251 -9.44 26.53 15.16
CA LEU A 251 -8.09 26.26 14.65
C LEU A 251 -7.06 26.30 15.80
N MET A 252 -6.10 25.37 15.85
CA MET A 252 -4.95 25.45 16.77
C MET A 252 -3.63 25.76 16.03
N PRO A 253 -2.82 26.71 16.54
CA PRO A 253 -1.57 27.13 15.91
C PRO A 253 -0.47 26.08 16.12
N LEU A 254 0.26 25.78 15.05
CA LEU A 254 1.41 24.90 15.04
C LEU A 254 2.69 25.74 14.96
N SER A 255 3.65 25.50 15.87
CA SER A 255 4.96 26.13 15.82
C SER A 255 6.02 25.13 15.34
N ALA A 256 6.70 25.44 14.25
CA ALA A 256 7.89 24.69 13.86
C ALA A 256 8.96 24.83 14.94
N LEU A 257 9.62 23.73 15.33
CA LEU A 257 10.71 23.79 16.30
C LEU A 257 12.00 24.15 15.55
N SER A 258 12.52 25.35 15.77
CA SER A 258 13.82 25.73 15.20
C SER A 258 14.92 24.98 15.95
N ILE A 259 15.59 24.05 15.27
CA ILE A 259 16.65 23.24 15.86
C ILE A 259 18.00 23.95 15.76
N ILE A 260 18.73 24.02 16.87
CA ILE A 260 20.09 24.54 16.96
C ILE A 260 21.03 23.49 17.57
N GLY A 261 22.33 23.57 17.30
CA GLY A 261 23.31 22.57 17.76
C GLY A 261 23.57 21.48 16.71
N GLU A 262 23.14 20.25 16.97
CA GLU A 262 23.23 19.14 16.02
C GLU A 262 22.24 19.30 14.85
N PRO A 263 22.52 18.74 13.66
CA PRO A 263 21.66 18.90 12.48
C PRO A 263 20.25 18.32 12.69
N VAL A 264 19.21 19.06 12.28
CA VAL A 264 17.80 18.63 12.38
C VAL A 264 17.53 17.32 11.63
N GLU A 265 18.30 17.01 10.60
CA GLU A 265 18.19 15.76 9.84
C GLU A 265 18.44 14.53 10.72
N LYS A 266 19.10 14.67 11.88
CA LYS A 266 19.22 13.59 12.86
C LYS A 266 17.87 13.25 13.53
N LEU A 267 16.90 14.15 13.48
CA LEU A 267 15.51 13.92 13.92
C LEU A 267 14.58 13.48 12.78
N HIS A 268 15.05 13.50 11.53
CA HIS A 268 14.35 12.93 10.37
C HIS A 268 14.43 11.40 10.40
N LEU A 269 13.63 10.84 11.30
CA LEU A 269 13.61 9.42 11.64
C LEU A 269 12.18 8.91 11.67
N TRP A 270 11.94 7.67 11.26
CA TRP A 270 10.71 6.97 11.60
C TRP A 270 10.96 5.69 12.40
N GLY A 271 9.98 5.31 13.23
CA GLY A 271 10.10 4.13 14.10
C GLY A 271 11.26 4.23 15.10
N HIS A 272 11.66 5.45 15.44
CA HIS A 272 12.48 5.78 16.61
C HIS A 272 11.59 5.78 17.86
N SER A 273 12.21 5.84 19.03
CA SER A 273 11.52 6.09 20.29
C SER A 273 11.96 7.43 20.86
N ALA A 274 11.07 8.08 21.62
CA ALA A 274 11.36 9.31 22.32
C ALA A 274 10.75 9.25 23.72
N CYS A 275 11.45 9.81 24.70
CA CYS A 275 10.99 9.88 26.09
C CYS A 275 11.26 11.27 26.65
N THR A 276 10.38 11.75 27.52
CA THR A 276 10.56 13.03 28.21
C THR A 276 11.43 12.85 29.45
N ILE A 277 12.33 13.80 29.65
CA ILE A 277 13.09 13.98 30.89
C ILE A 277 12.51 15.22 31.55
N GLY A 278 11.75 15.02 32.63
CA GLY A 278 11.07 16.09 33.36
C GLY A 278 11.52 16.14 34.82
N LYS A 279 12.59 16.89 35.11
CA LYS A 279 12.91 17.36 36.47
C LYS A 279 12.57 18.85 36.56
N THR A 280 12.44 19.38 37.78
CA THR A 280 12.09 20.80 38.03
C THR A 280 12.90 21.79 37.19
N ASP A 281 14.17 21.46 36.92
CA ASP A 281 15.12 22.34 36.22
C ASP A 281 15.55 21.82 34.84
N ARG A 282 15.03 20.67 34.39
CA ARG A 282 15.46 20.01 33.14
C ARG A 282 14.26 19.42 32.40
N LYS A 283 13.92 20.04 31.28
CA LYS A 283 12.76 19.70 30.44
C LYS A 283 13.21 19.39 29.02
N GLU A 284 13.53 18.13 28.76
CA GLU A 284 14.13 17.70 27.50
C GLU A 284 13.45 16.43 26.96
N VAL A 285 13.70 16.12 25.70
CA VAL A 285 13.25 14.89 25.03
C VAL A 285 14.48 14.12 24.57
N ILE A 286 14.64 12.89 25.06
CA ILE A 286 15.65 11.96 24.55
C ILE A 286 15.08 11.16 23.39
N VAL A 287 15.83 11.04 22.29
CA VAL A 287 15.45 10.31 21.08
C VAL A 287 16.47 9.21 20.81
N PHE A 288 15.99 8.00 20.55
CA PHE A 288 16.86 6.86 20.27
C PHE A 288 16.37 6.03 19.06
N GLY A 289 17.34 5.65 18.24
CA GLY A 289 17.18 4.71 17.13
C GLY A 289 16.29 5.21 15.99
N GLY A 290 15.63 4.28 15.30
CA GLY A 290 14.82 4.57 14.11
C GLY A 290 15.60 4.45 12.80
N PHE A 291 14.93 4.75 11.68
CA PHE A 291 15.52 4.74 10.35
C PHE A 291 15.42 6.12 9.71
N GLY A 292 16.55 6.61 9.19
CA GLY A 292 16.67 7.93 8.59
C GLY A 292 18.03 8.56 8.90
N GLY A 293 18.02 9.85 9.23
CA GLY A 293 19.23 10.60 9.56
C GLY A 293 19.97 11.17 8.35
N PHE A 294 20.97 12.01 8.62
CA PHE A 294 21.85 12.65 7.63
C PHE A 294 22.58 11.63 6.73
N GLY A 295 22.60 11.88 5.42
CA GLY A 295 23.24 11.02 4.42
C GLY A 295 22.34 9.90 3.87
N ARG A 296 22.92 8.73 3.54
CA ARG A 296 22.11 7.56 3.16
C ARG A 296 21.33 7.08 4.38
N HIS A 297 20.01 7.01 4.25
CA HIS A 297 19.16 6.56 5.35
C HIS A 297 19.52 5.16 5.80
N ALA A 298 19.71 5.02 7.11
CA ALA A 298 20.07 3.77 7.75
C ALA A 298 19.37 3.70 9.10
N ARG A 299 19.41 2.53 9.73
CA ARG A 299 19.04 2.40 11.13
C ARG A 299 20.07 3.11 12.00
N ARG A 300 19.63 3.73 13.08
CA ARG A 300 20.47 4.52 14.00
C ARG A 300 20.49 3.90 15.39
N ASN A 301 21.51 4.27 16.17
CA ASN A 301 21.66 4.00 17.60
C ASN A 301 22.29 5.19 18.34
N GLU A 302 22.24 6.38 17.74
CA GLU A 302 22.63 7.62 18.41
C GLU A 302 21.56 7.96 19.47
N SER A 303 22.01 8.45 20.62
CA SER A 303 21.15 8.96 21.70
C SER A 303 21.18 10.48 21.62
N MET A 304 20.08 11.07 21.16
CA MET A 304 19.97 12.52 20.96
C MET A 304 19.14 13.14 22.07
N LEU A 305 19.51 14.35 22.47
CA LEU A 305 18.83 15.12 23.50
C LEU A 305 18.35 16.44 22.92
N LEU A 306 17.05 16.67 22.98
CA LEU A 306 16.39 17.87 22.47
C LEU A 306 15.83 18.69 23.65
N ASP A 307 16.27 19.93 23.79
CA ASP A 307 15.60 20.95 24.60
C ASP A 307 14.60 21.72 23.72
N PRO A 308 13.28 21.47 23.85
CA PRO A 308 12.27 22.15 23.03
C PRO A 308 11.97 23.59 23.46
N SER A 309 12.55 24.09 24.57
CA SER A 309 12.37 25.49 24.99
C SER A 309 13.21 26.45 24.16
N CYS A 310 14.44 26.02 23.82
CA CYS A 310 15.40 26.79 23.03
C CYS A 310 15.75 26.13 21.69
N GLY A 311 15.28 24.91 21.44
CA GLY A 311 15.53 24.15 20.22
C GLY A 311 16.88 23.44 20.17
N THR A 312 17.63 23.42 21.27
CA THR A 312 18.98 22.83 21.29
C THR A 312 18.91 21.31 21.17
N LEU A 313 19.49 20.78 20.08
CA LEU A 313 19.71 19.35 19.86
C LEU A 313 21.18 19.03 20.11
N SER A 314 21.45 18.04 20.96
CA SER A 314 22.80 17.60 21.29
C SER A 314 22.93 16.08 21.26
N LEU A 315 24.12 15.58 20.91
CA LEU A 315 24.46 14.17 21.01
C LEU A 315 24.87 13.85 22.44
N ILE A 316 24.26 12.82 23.04
CA ILE A 316 24.72 12.30 24.33
C ILE A 316 25.89 11.36 24.06
N ALA A 317 27.09 11.74 24.50
CA ALA A 317 28.25 10.87 24.47
C ALA A 317 28.06 9.75 25.50
N VAL A 318 27.63 8.58 25.02
CA VAL A 318 27.30 7.42 25.86
C VAL A 318 28.38 6.35 25.78
N ASN A 319 28.62 5.66 26.89
CA ASN A 319 29.40 4.42 26.90
C ASN A 319 28.51 3.22 26.58
N GLY A 320 28.95 2.36 25.66
CA GLY A 320 28.10 1.30 25.08
C GLY A 320 26.94 1.86 24.23
N SER A 321 26.20 0.99 23.55
CA SER A 321 24.95 1.35 22.87
C SER A 321 24.25 0.09 22.36
N PRO A 322 22.90 0.05 22.33
CA PRO A 322 22.18 -0.97 21.59
C PRO A 322 22.54 -0.94 20.09
N SER A 323 22.37 -2.07 19.41
CA SER A 323 22.54 -2.12 17.95
C SER A 323 21.59 -1.16 17.22
N PRO A 324 21.98 -0.62 16.04
CA PRO A 324 21.11 0.22 15.23
C PRO A 324 19.77 -0.47 14.91
N ARG A 325 18.65 0.13 15.32
CA ARG A 325 17.35 -0.55 15.32
C ARG A 325 16.18 0.38 15.06
N LEU A 326 15.06 -0.19 14.58
CA LEU A 326 13.79 0.53 14.43
C LEU A 326 12.60 -0.31 14.93
N GLY A 327 11.51 0.36 15.31
CA GLY A 327 10.28 -0.29 15.77
C GLY A 327 10.42 -0.97 17.14
N HIS A 328 11.40 -0.55 17.94
CA HIS A 328 11.47 -0.84 19.37
C HIS A 328 10.53 0.11 20.13
N THR A 329 10.27 -0.18 21.39
CA THR A 329 9.68 0.80 22.32
C THR A 329 10.73 1.30 23.29
N ALA A 330 10.55 2.54 23.77
CA ALA A 330 11.28 3.01 24.94
C ALA A 330 10.34 3.56 26.00
N SER A 331 10.77 3.46 27.24
CA SER A 331 10.00 3.88 28.40
C SER A 331 10.92 4.45 29.46
N MET A 332 10.56 5.60 30.00
CA MET A 332 11.26 6.22 31.13
C MET A 332 10.70 5.64 32.43
N VAL A 333 11.57 5.15 33.31
CA VAL A 333 11.24 4.75 34.68
C VAL A 333 12.24 5.40 35.63
N GLY A 334 11.80 6.44 36.35
CA GLY A 334 12.71 7.31 37.09
C GLY A 334 13.67 8.02 36.12
N ASP A 335 14.98 7.87 36.36
CA ASP A 335 16.06 8.44 35.54
C ASP A 335 16.64 7.45 34.51
N LEU A 336 15.99 6.30 34.35
CA LEU A 336 16.45 5.20 33.51
C LEU A 336 15.54 5.06 32.29
N MET A 337 16.14 5.10 31.10
CA MET A 337 15.43 4.82 29.86
C MET A 337 15.63 3.36 29.47
N PHE A 338 14.54 2.60 29.37
CA PHE A 338 14.55 1.23 28.91
C PHE A 338 14.18 1.17 27.43
N VAL A 339 14.99 0.49 26.61
CA VAL A 339 14.74 0.20 25.19
C VAL A 339 14.54 -1.29 25.03
N ILE A 340 13.41 -1.70 24.45
CA ILE A 340 13.00 -3.10 24.39
C ILE A 340 12.69 -3.52 22.96
N GLY A 341 13.34 -4.60 22.53
CA GLY A 341 13.13 -5.25 21.23
C GLY A 341 13.43 -4.38 20.01
N GLY A 342 12.59 -4.52 18.98
CA GLY A 342 12.77 -3.88 17.67
C GLY A 342 13.43 -4.81 16.65
N ARG A 343 13.99 -4.25 15.58
CA ARG A 343 14.74 -5.02 14.58
C ARG A 343 15.98 -4.29 14.09
N ALA A 344 17.09 -5.02 14.00
CA ALA A 344 18.38 -4.52 13.52
C ALA A 344 18.49 -4.60 11.98
N ASP A 345 17.82 -5.57 11.36
CA ASP A 345 17.76 -5.73 9.90
C ASP A 345 16.43 -6.43 9.52
N PRO A 346 16.17 -6.78 8.25
CA PRO A 346 14.93 -7.47 7.87
C PRO A 346 14.75 -8.86 8.51
N LEU A 347 15.83 -9.55 8.87
CA LEU A 347 15.82 -10.92 9.40
C LEU A 347 16.04 -10.95 10.92
N ASN A 348 16.77 -9.97 11.46
CA ASN A 348 17.14 -9.92 12.87
C ASN A 348 16.12 -9.10 13.70
N ILE A 349 15.15 -9.81 14.29
CA ILE A 349 14.17 -9.28 15.24
C ILE A 349 14.69 -9.52 16.65
N LEU A 350 14.60 -8.50 17.50
CA LEU A 350 15.25 -8.45 18.80
C LEU A 350 14.23 -8.61 19.93
N ASN A 351 14.67 -9.22 21.03
CA ASN A 351 13.99 -9.26 22.34
C ASN A 351 14.87 -8.73 23.48
N ASP A 352 16.01 -8.12 23.17
CA ASP A 352 16.92 -7.59 24.16
C ASP A 352 16.33 -6.39 24.90
N VAL A 353 16.77 -6.22 26.15
CA VAL A 353 16.44 -5.09 27.01
C VAL A 353 17.71 -4.31 27.27
N TRP A 354 17.71 -3.05 26.89
CA TRP A 354 18.80 -2.12 27.16
C TRP A 354 18.33 -1.03 28.10
N MET A 355 19.21 -0.64 29.01
CA MET A 355 18.96 0.44 29.97
C MET A 355 20.01 1.53 29.78
N LEU A 356 19.56 2.76 29.60
CA LEU A 356 20.40 3.94 29.64
C LEU A 356 20.23 4.62 30.99
N ASP A 357 21.33 4.68 31.75
CA ASP A 357 21.45 5.57 32.89
C ASP A 357 21.84 6.96 32.37
N ILE A 358 20.87 7.89 32.36
CA ILE A 358 21.06 9.24 31.80
C ILE A 358 22.02 10.05 32.66
N SER A 359 22.10 9.77 33.97
CA SER A 359 23.02 10.48 34.87
C SER A 359 24.47 10.08 34.65
N LYS A 360 24.71 8.82 34.28
CA LYS A 360 26.04 8.28 33.97
C LYS A 360 26.39 8.32 32.49
N CYS A 361 25.42 8.62 31.62
CA CYS A 361 25.53 8.48 30.17
C CYS A 361 26.03 7.07 29.77
N GLU A 362 25.47 6.02 30.37
CA GLU A 362 25.94 4.64 30.13
C GLU A 362 24.78 3.71 29.74
N TRP A 363 24.96 3.02 28.62
CA TRP A 363 24.09 1.94 28.18
C TRP A 363 24.59 0.62 28.76
N SER A 364 23.65 -0.17 29.29
CA SER A 364 23.92 -1.53 29.75
C SER A 364 22.84 -2.49 29.26
N SER A 365 23.28 -3.61 28.66
CA SER A 365 22.40 -4.71 28.29
C SER A 365 21.95 -5.44 29.55
N GLN A 366 20.65 -5.55 29.74
CA GLN A 366 20.06 -6.19 30.91
C GLN A 366 19.83 -7.67 30.66
N ARG A 367 20.16 -8.49 31.65
CA ARG A 367 19.76 -9.89 31.70
C ARG A 367 18.49 -9.97 32.53
N CYS A 368 17.37 -10.17 31.86
CA CYS A 368 16.08 -10.37 32.52
C CYS A 368 15.83 -11.85 32.75
N SER A 369 15.08 -12.19 33.79
CA SER A 369 14.59 -13.56 34.04
C SER A 369 13.07 -13.57 34.16
N GLY A 370 12.48 -14.69 34.56
CA GLY A 370 11.03 -14.87 34.58
C GLY A 370 10.52 -15.49 33.28
N SER A 371 9.35 -15.08 32.81
CA SER A 371 8.76 -15.60 31.55
C SER A 371 9.57 -15.14 30.34
N GLU A 372 9.69 -15.99 29.32
CA GLU A 372 10.37 -15.63 28.08
C GLU A 372 9.66 -14.47 27.36
N PHE A 373 10.38 -13.37 27.10
CA PHE A 373 9.89 -12.30 26.23
C PHE A 373 10.28 -12.59 24.77
N PRO A 374 9.32 -12.86 23.88
CA PRO A 374 9.64 -13.27 22.51
C PRO A 374 10.06 -12.08 21.64
N PRO A 375 10.95 -12.29 20.65
CA PRO A 375 11.39 -11.26 19.69
C PRO A 375 10.23 -10.59 19.00
N ARG A 376 10.22 -9.25 19.03
CA ARG A 376 9.16 -8.47 18.40
C ARG A 376 9.55 -7.04 18.07
N HIS A 377 8.93 -6.49 17.04
CA HIS A 377 8.99 -5.08 16.68
C HIS A 377 7.60 -4.50 16.40
N ARG A 378 7.47 -3.17 16.38
CA ARG A 378 6.18 -2.46 16.18
C ARG A 378 5.11 -2.86 17.20
N HIS A 379 5.53 -3.26 18.40
CA HIS A 379 4.68 -3.39 19.59
C HIS A 379 4.48 -2.02 20.24
N ALA A 380 3.49 -1.90 21.13
CA ALA A 380 3.30 -0.71 21.93
C ALA A 380 3.68 -0.99 23.39
N ALA A 381 4.16 0.04 24.09
CA ALA A 381 4.53 -0.04 25.49
C ALA A 381 4.00 1.16 26.27
N ALA A 382 3.68 0.95 27.54
CA ALA A 382 3.30 2.00 28.48
C ALA A 382 3.73 1.64 29.91
N THR A 383 4.03 2.66 30.71
CA THR A 383 4.57 2.49 32.06
C THR A 383 3.53 2.82 33.12
N VAL A 384 3.41 1.96 34.13
CA VAL A 384 2.68 2.26 35.38
C VAL A 384 3.59 1.94 36.56
N GLY A 385 4.01 2.98 37.30
CA GLY A 385 5.00 2.81 38.37
C GLY A 385 6.35 2.31 37.84
N SER A 386 6.90 1.26 38.44
CA SER A 386 8.15 0.60 38.00
C SER A 386 7.95 -0.45 36.90
N LYS A 387 6.75 -0.55 36.32
CA LYS A 387 6.39 -1.65 35.42
C LYS A 387 6.16 -1.15 34.01
N VAL A 388 6.84 -1.78 33.05
CA VAL A 388 6.71 -1.51 31.62
C VAL A 388 5.86 -2.60 31.00
N TYR A 389 4.66 -2.24 30.56
CA TYR A 389 3.71 -3.16 29.91
C TYR A 389 3.88 -3.09 28.41
N ILE A 390 3.91 -4.25 27.75
CA ILE A 390 4.09 -4.39 26.30
C ILE A 390 2.99 -5.25 25.71
N PHE A 391 2.31 -4.74 24.69
CA PHE A 391 1.28 -5.46 23.97
C PHE A 391 1.57 -5.61 22.48
N GLY A 392 1.23 -6.79 21.95
CA GLY A 392 1.23 -7.09 20.52
C GLY A 392 2.59 -6.99 19.84
N GLY A 393 2.59 -6.58 18.57
CA GLY A 393 3.78 -6.47 17.72
C GLY A 393 3.91 -7.58 16.67
N LEU A 394 5.02 -7.55 15.93
CA LEU A 394 5.37 -8.49 14.87
C LEU A 394 6.62 -9.28 15.25
N ASN A 395 6.56 -10.59 15.08
CA ASN A 395 7.71 -11.46 14.91
C ASN A 395 7.82 -11.87 13.41
N SER A 396 8.80 -12.70 13.04
CA SER A 396 9.17 -13.03 11.65
C SER A 396 7.97 -13.27 10.73
N ASP A 397 6.97 -14.04 11.18
CA ASP A 397 5.76 -14.34 10.38
C ASP A 397 4.46 -14.23 11.18
N LYS A 398 4.49 -13.73 12.43
CA LYS A 398 3.34 -13.74 13.34
C LYS A 398 3.05 -12.37 13.93
N ILE A 399 1.77 -12.01 13.94
CA ILE A 399 1.25 -10.87 14.70
C ILE A 399 0.89 -11.36 16.10
N LEU A 400 1.36 -10.67 17.12
CA LEU A 400 1.21 -11.06 18.53
C LEU A 400 0.01 -10.35 19.16
N SER A 401 -0.59 -10.99 20.17
CA SER A 401 -1.65 -10.46 21.05
C SER A 401 -1.33 -10.62 22.53
N SER A 402 -0.09 -10.99 22.87
CA SER A 402 0.31 -11.22 24.26
C SER A 402 0.64 -9.91 24.96
N LEU A 403 0.24 -9.82 26.24
CA LEU A 403 0.58 -8.74 27.16
C LEU A 403 1.70 -9.21 28.08
N HIS A 404 2.84 -8.55 28.05
CA HIS A 404 3.97 -8.82 28.94
C HIS A 404 4.22 -7.61 29.82
N VAL A 405 4.71 -7.83 31.03
CA VAL A 405 5.19 -6.77 31.91
C VAL A 405 6.63 -7.07 32.31
N LEU A 406 7.49 -6.06 32.22
CA LEU A 406 8.81 -6.04 32.84
C LEU A 406 8.71 -5.22 34.11
N ASP A 407 9.04 -5.82 35.25
CA ASP A 407 9.29 -5.05 36.47
C ASP A 407 10.76 -4.58 36.44
N THR A 408 10.96 -3.27 36.43
CA THR A 408 12.31 -2.70 36.28
C THR A 408 13.11 -2.72 37.58
N MET A 409 12.50 -3.05 38.72
CA MET A 409 13.19 -3.12 40.00
C MET A 409 14.03 -4.40 40.13
N ASP A 410 13.51 -5.52 39.64
CA ASP A 410 14.13 -6.85 39.75
C ASP A 410 14.42 -7.48 38.36
N LEU A 411 14.11 -6.75 37.29
CA LEU A 411 14.29 -7.16 35.88
C LEU A 411 13.59 -8.48 35.55
N GLN A 412 12.44 -8.74 36.17
CA GLN A 412 11.62 -9.92 35.90
C GLN A 412 10.56 -9.64 34.84
N TRP A 413 10.51 -10.51 33.84
CA TRP A 413 9.40 -10.59 32.90
C TRP A 413 8.28 -11.46 33.46
N LYS A 414 7.04 -11.01 33.20
CA LYS A 414 5.84 -11.80 33.40
C LYS A 414 4.88 -11.62 32.23
N GLU A 415 4.50 -12.72 31.59
CA GLU A 415 3.34 -12.75 30.70
C GLU A 415 2.07 -12.64 31.55
N ILE A 416 1.23 -11.66 31.25
CA ILE A 416 0.00 -11.40 31.97
C ILE A 416 -1.12 -12.23 31.34
N GLU A 417 -1.76 -13.05 32.16
CA GLU A 417 -3.02 -13.70 31.80
C GLU A 417 -4.11 -12.64 31.64
N GLN A 418 -4.61 -12.51 30.41
CA GLN A 418 -5.53 -11.45 30.03
C GLN A 418 -6.97 -11.86 30.33
N ARG A 419 -7.73 -10.98 30.98
CA ARG A 419 -9.16 -11.16 31.29
C ARG A 419 -10.00 -10.10 30.59
N GLY A 420 -11.32 -10.29 30.58
CA GLY A 420 -12.27 -9.34 30.00
C GLY A 420 -12.27 -9.33 28.47
N GLN A 421 -12.59 -8.17 27.88
CA GLN A 421 -12.67 -8.01 26.42
C GLN A 421 -11.30 -7.61 25.89
N TRP A 422 -10.36 -8.56 25.77
CA TRP A 422 -9.00 -8.22 25.33
C TRP A 422 -8.89 -8.03 23.81
N PRO A 423 -7.89 -7.26 23.35
CA PRO A 423 -7.74 -6.95 21.94
C PRO A 423 -7.21 -8.13 21.12
N CYS A 424 -7.55 -8.16 19.83
CA CYS A 424 -6.97 -9.11 18.87
C CYS A 424 -5.46 -8.86 18.64
N ALA A 425 -4.79 -9.83 18.02
CA ALA A 425 -3.41 -9.70 17.59
C ALA A 425 -3.23 -8.50 16.64
N ARG A 426 -2.29 -7.62 16.97
CA ARG A 426 -2.09 -6.36 16.24
C ARG A 426 -0.67 -5.83 16.38
N HIS A 427 -0.26 -5.04 15.41
CA HIS A 427 0.98 -4.27 15.46
C HIS A 427 0.75 -2.83 15.02
N SER A 428 1.75 -1.97 15.22
CA SER A 428 1.69 -0.55 14.83
C SER A 428 0.47 0.18 15.43
N HIS A 429 -0.01 -0.26 16.59
CA HIS A 429 -0.95 0.47 17.44
C HIS A 429 -0.14 1.33 18.43
N ALA A 430 -0.82 2.19 19.18
CA ALA A 430 -0.20 2.95 20.26
C ALA A 430 -0.89 2.63 21.60
N MET A 431 -0.15 2.79 22.69
CA MET A 431 -0.61 2.53 24.05
C MET A 431 -0.02 3.60 24.99
N VAL A 432 -0.83 4.09 25.92
CA VAL A 432 -0.44 5.10 26.93
C VAL A 432 -1.03 4.74 28.29
N ALA A 433 -0.42 5.23 29.37
CA ALA A 433 -0.94 5.02 30.72
C ALA A 433 -1.61 6.29 31.26
N TYR A 434 -2.77 6.12 31.91
CA TYR A 434 -3.43 7.16 32.70
C TYR A 434 -3.91 6.55 34.02
N GLY A 435 -3.33 7.00 35.14
CA GLY A 435 -3.56 6.39 36.44
C GLY A 435 -3.13 4.92 36.46
N SER A 436 -4.02 4.02 36.88
CA SER A 436 -3.80 2.56 36.88
C SER A 436 -4.23 1.86 35.59
N GLN A 437 -4.60 2.62 34.54
CA GLN A 437 -5.13 2.06 33.31
C GLN A 437 -4.19 2.30 32.14
N LEU A 438 -4.07 1.29 31.28
CA LEU A 438 -3.41 1.40 29.98
C LEU A 438 -4.48 1.57 28.90
N PHE A 439 -4.39 2.61 28.09
CA PHE A 439 -5.28 2.83 26.96
C PHE A 439 -4.57 2.50 25.67
N MET A 440 -5.23 1.77 24.78
CA MET A 440 -4.67 1.33 23.50
C MET A 440 -5.66 1.60 22.38
N PHE A 441 -5.17 2.15 21.26
CA PHE A 441 -6.01 2.47 20.11
C PHE A 441 -5.43 1.94 18.78
N GLY A 442 -6.32 1.45 17.92
CA GLY A 442 -6.06 1.15 16.53
C GLY A 442 -5.03 0.05 16.26
N GLY A 443 -4.30 0.19 15.15
CA GLY A 443 -3.31 -0.79 14.67
C GLY A 443 -3.75 -1.56 13.42
N TYR A 444 -2.97 -2.59 13.07
CA TYR A 444 -3.26 -3.50 11.96
C TYR A 444 -3.18 -4.95 12.44
N ASN A 445 -4.16 -5.77 12.09
CA ASN A 445 -4.27 -7.17 12.53
C ASN A 445 -3.83 -8.21 11.49
N GLY A 446 -3.30 -7.78 10.33
CA GLY A 446 -2.96 -8.67 9.21
C GLY A 446 -3.94 -8.58 8.04
N GLU A 447 -5.19 -8.20 8.31
CA GLU A 447 -6.27 -8.14 7.32
C GLU A 447 -6.83 -6.72 7.14
N LYS A 448 -7.02 -5.99 8.25
CA LYS A 448 -7.62 -4.66 8.27
C LYS A 448 -6.98 -3.73 9.26
N VAL A 449 -7.15 -2.44 9.00
CA VAL A 449 -6.82 -1.35 9.92
C VAL A 449 -7.93 -1.24 10.97
N LEU A 450 -7.55 -0.92 12.22
CA LEU A 450 -8.44 -0.92 13.38
C LEU A 450 -8.69 0.50 13.90
N ASP A 451 -9.86 0.72 14.49
CA ASP A 451 -10.37 1.96 15.10
C ASP A 451 -10.93 1.75 16.52
N ASP A 452 -10.62 0.62 17.16
CA ASP A 452 -11.10 0.27 18.50
C ASP A 452 -10.22 0.90 19.61
N LEU A 453 -10.87 1.34 20.69
CA LEU A 453 -10.22 1.85 21.90
C LEU A 453 -10.40 0.84 23.04
N TYR A 454 -9.30 0.39 23.64
CA TYR A 454 -9.32 -0.49 24.80
C TYR A 454 -8.70 0.19 26.01
N SER A 455 -9.18 -0.15 27.20
CA SER A 455 -8.49 0.09 28.46
C SER A 455 -8.15 -1.24 29.14
N PHE A 456 -6.98 -1.30 29.77
CA PHE A 456 -6.53 -2.41 30.61
C PHE A 456 -6.31 -1.88 32.02
N ASP A 457 -7.03 -2.41 33.00
CA ASP A 457 -6.79 -2.09 34.39
C ASP A 457 -5.72 -3.01 34.97
N VAL A 458 -4.59 -2.43 35.40
CA VAL A 458 -3.44 -3.21 35.87
C VAL A 458 -3.69 -3.88 37.22
N GLN A 459 -4.68 -3.41 37.99
CA GLN A 459 -5.01 -3.98 39.30
C GLN A 459 -5.83 -5.27 39.14
N SER A 460 -6.90 -5.22 38.34
CA SER A 460 -7.75 -6.38 38.04
C SER A 460 -7.20 -7.30 36.95
N SER A 461 -6.17 -6.85 36.21
CA SER A 461 -5.63 -7.53 35.03
C SER A 461 -6.69 -7.84 33.97
N SER A 462 -7.63 -6.90 33.78
CA SER A 462 -8.74 -7.05 32.84
C SER A 462 -8.76 -5.95 31.79
N TRP A 463 -9.00 -6.37 30.55
CA TRP A 463 -9.29 -5.50 29.43
C TRP A 463 -10.77 -5.15 29.34
N LYS A 464 -11.04 -3.98 28.78
CA LYS A 464 -12.37 -3.46 28.50
C LYS A 464 -12.35 -2.74 27.15
N LEU A 465 -13.31 -3.03 26.27
CA LEU A 465 -13.55 -2.21 25.09
C LEU A 465 -14.26 -0.93 25.53
N GLU A 466 -13.65 0.21 25.23
CA GLU A 466 -14.17 1.50 25.68
C GLU A 466 -15.22 2.04 24.72
N VAL A 467 -16.39 2.34 25.27
CA VAL A 467 -17.46 3.05 24.57
C VAL A 467 -17.37 4.52 24.97
N VAL A 468 -17.19 5.38 23.99
CA VAL A 468 -17.05 6.84 24.14
C VAL A 468 -17.81 7.54 23.00
N SER A 469 -18.29 8.75 23.27
CA SER A 469 -19.14 9.51 22.34
C SER A 469 -18.32 10.53 21.53
N GLY A 470 -18.90 11.18 20.52
CA GLY A 470 -18.27 12.30 19.79
C GLY A 470 -17.62 11.91 18.45
N LYS A 471 -16.82 12.84 17.88
CA LYS A 471 -16.19 12.66 16.55
C LYS A 471 -15.06 11.63 16.64
N TRP A 472 -15.40 10.37 16.39
CA TRP A 472 -14.51 9.22 16.53
C TRP A 472 -13.32 9.25 15.55
N PRO A 473 -12.09 8.93 15.99
CA PRO A 473 -10.93 8.83 15.10
C PRO A 473 -11.05 7.65 14.13
N HIS A 474 -10.85 7.90 12.83
CA HIS A 474 -10.83 6.86 11.80
C HIS A 474 -9.79 5.77 12.08
N ALA A 475 -10.06 4.56 11.58
CA ALA A 475 -9.18 3.41 11.65
C ALA A 475 -7.78 3.75 11.15
N ARG A 476 -6.78 3.54 12.01
CA ARG A 476 -5.39 3.88 11.68
C ARG A 476 -4.34 3.03 12.38
N PHE A 477 -3.18 2.94 11.75
CA PHE A 477 -1.97 2.34 12.32
C PHE A 477 -0.76 3.25 12.13
N SER A 478 0.31 3.03 12.88
CA SER A 478 1.52 3.86 12.90
C SER A 478 1.28 5.33 13.30
N HIS A 479 0.27 5.57 14.13
CA HIS A 479 0.02 6.87 14.76
C HIS A 479 0.75 6.96 16.11
N SER A 480 0.75 8.15 16.70
CA SER A 480 1.24 8.36 18.08
C SER A 480 0.07 8.67 19.01
N MET A 481 0.15 8.18 20.25
CA MET A 481 -0.75 8.56 21.34
C MET A 481 0.01 9.30 22.42
N PHE A 482 -0.67 10.18 23.13
CA PHE A 482 -0.12 10.89 24.29
C PHE A 482 -1.21 11.15 25.33
N VAL A 483 -0.78 11.47 26.55
CA VAL A 483 -1.66 11.87 27.64
C VAL A 483 -1.27 13.26 28.09
N TYR A 484 -2.26 14.15 28.19
CA TYR A 484 -2.10 15.48 28.75
C TYR A 484 -3.24 15.75 29.71
N LYS A 485 -2.91 15.93 31.00
CA LYS A 485 -3.90 16.00 32.09
C LYS A 485 -4.85 14.81 32.02
N HIS A 486 -6.14 15.03 31.79
CA HIS A 486 -7.18 13.98 31.68
C HIS A 486 -7.59 13.70 30.23
N ILE A 487 -6.77 14.11 29.26
CA ILE A 487 -7.04 13.99 27.83
C ILE A 487 -6.07 12.99 27.20
N ILE A 488 -6.60 12.07 26.39
CA ILE A 488 -5.82 11.21 25.50
C ILE A 488 -5.85 11.79 24.10
N GLY A 489 -4.68 12.05 23.53
CA GLY A 489 -4.56 12.55 22.16
C GLY A 489 -4.04 11.49 21.18
N ILE A 490 -4.51 11.57 19.94
CA ILE A 490 -4.06 10.77 18.79
C ILE A 490 -3.66 11.70 17.66
N ILE A 491 -2.47 11.50 17.10
CA ILE A 491 -1.95 12.25 15.96
C ILE A 491 -1.25 11.34 14.93
N GLY A 492 -1.42 11.66 13.65
CA GLY A 492 -0.76 10.98 12.53
C GLY A 492 -1.32 9.59 12.20
N GLY A 493 -0.47 8.79 11.54
CA GLY A 493 -0.78 7.41 11.11
C GLY A 493 -1.34 7.26 9.70
N CYS A 494 -1.54 5.99 9.31
CA CYS A 494 -2.07 5.57 8.01
C CYS A 494 -3.45 4.92 8.17
N PRO A 495 -4.37 5.07 7.19
CA PRO A 495 -4.16 5.67 5.86
C PRO A 495 -4.04 7.19 5.89
N VAL A 496 -3.17 7.75 5.05
CA VAL A 496 -3.02 9.20 4.88
C VAL A 496 -4.13 9.70 3.96
N SER A 497 -5.25 10.13 4.56
CA SER A 497 -6.35 10.79 3.87
C SER A 497 -6.53 12.21 4.42
N GLN A 498 -7.24 13.09 3.71
CA GLN A 498 -7.51 14.47 4.17
C GLN A 498 -8.19 14.51 5.55
N ASN A 499 -8.94 13.47 5.93
CA ASN A 499 -9.62 13.36 7.24
C ASN A 499 -8.74 12.75 8.36
N CYS A 500 -7.53 12.28 8.04
CA CYS A 500 -6.61 11.65 8.99
C CYS A 500 -5.55 12.61 9.55
N GLN A 501 -5.55 13.87 9.08
CA GLN A 501 -4.62 14.93 9.48
C GLN A 501 -5.08 15.73 10.72
N ASP A 502 -6.25 15.42 11.28
CA ASP A 502 -6.78 16.06 12.49
C ASP A 502 -6.11 15.53 13.77
N LEU A 503 -5.90 16.41 14.75
CA LEU A 503 -5.56 16.02 16.13
C LEU A 503 -6.86 15.60 16.83
N THR A 504 -6.93 14.34 17.29
CA THR A 504 -8.13 13.80 17.94
C THR A 504 -7.89 13.67 19.44
N LEU A 505 -8.78 14.22 20.26
CA LEU A 505 -8.65 14.34 21.71
C LEU A 505 -9.84 13.69 22.41
N LEU A 506 -9.57 12.74 23.31
CA LEU A 506 -10.56 12.11 24.17
C LEU A 506 -10.46 12.69 25.56
N ASP A 507 -11.53 13.35 25.99
CA ASP A 507 -11.70 13.72 27.39
C ASP A 507 -12.12 12.49 28.20
N LEU A 508 -11.28 12.07 29.15
CA LEU A 508 -11.57 10.90 30.00
C LEU A 508 -12.61 11.17 31.09
N LYS A 509 -12.82 12.43 31.49
CA LYS A 509 -13.85 12.81 32.47
C LYS A 509 -15.23 12.74 31.84
N HIS A 510 -15.38 13.35 30.66
CA HIS A 510 -16.65 13.42 29.95
C HIS A 510 -16.87 12.29 28.94
N ARG A 511 -15.83 11.47 28.70
CA ARG A 511 -15.87 10.31 27.79
C ARG A 511 -16.28 10.69 26.37
N LEU A 512 -15.72 11.81 25.88
CA LEU A 512 -16.08 12.48 24.64
C LEU A 512 -14.86 12.73 23.75
N TRP A 513 -14.92 12.26 22.50
CA TRP A 513 -13.96 12.59 21.45
C TRP A 513 -14.29 13.93 20.80
N ARG A 514 -13.24 14.74 20.63
CA ARG A 514 -13.22 15.95 19.82
C ARG A 514 -12.09 15.88 18.80
N SER A 515 -12.24 16.61 17.71
CA SER A 515 -11.27 16.65 16.62
C SER A 515 -10.96 18.11 16.33
N VAL A 516 -9.67 18.44 16.38
CA VAL A 516 -9.14 19.78 16.19
C VAL A 516 -8.31 19.81 14.92
N ARG A 517 -8.58 20.79 14.05
CA ARG A 517 -7.75 21.03 12.87
C ARG A 517 -6.51 21.83 13.25
N LEU A 518 -5.37 21.39 12.74
CA LEU A 518 -4.09 22.09 12.87
C LEU A 518 -3.82 22.84 11.56
N GLU A 519 -3.49 24.13 11.64
CA GLU A 519 -3.42 25.06 10.50
C GLU A 519 -2.51 24.63 9.32
N PHE A 520 -1.53 23.72 9.55
CA PHE A 520 -0.44 23.45 8.61
C PHE A 520 -0.24 21.96 8.24
N MET A 521 -1.20 21.08 8.53
CA MET A 521 -1.00 19.63 8.37
C MET A 521 -0.90 19.12 6.92
N ASN A 522 -1.24 19.92 5.91
CA ASN A 522 -1.16 19.51 4.51
C ASN A 522 0.27 19.15 4.05
N LYS A 523 1.31 19.51 4.83
CA LYS A 523 2.71 19.20 4.53
C LYS A 523 3.26 18.01 5.32
N GLU A 524 2.73 17.70 6.50
CA GLU A 524 3.32 16.70 7.41
C GLU A 524 2.55 15.39 7.41
N LEU A 525 3.27 14.26 7.57
CA LEU A 525 2.65 12.93 7.52
C LEU A 525 2.48 12.33 8.92
N PHE A 526 3.44 12.57 9.83
CA PHE A 526 3.49 11.99 11.18
C PHE A 526 3.19 10.48 11.23
N VAL A 527 3.54 9.76 10.17
CA VAL A 527 3.43 8.30 10.11
C VAL A 527 4.66 7.71 10.77
N ARG A 528 4.50 6.97 11.87
CA ARG A 528 5.58 6.43 12.71
C ARG A 528 6.45 7.51 13.36
N SER A 529 5.86 8.66 13.68
CA SER A 529 6.43 9.69 14.56
C SER A 529 6.40 9.26 16.02
N THR A 530 7.03 10.04 16.88
CA THR A 530 6.82 10.01 18.34
C THR A 530 6.14 11.29 18.79
N ALA A 531 5.37 11.22 19.88
CA ALA A 531 4.66 12.35 20.46
C ALA A 531 4.91 12.37 21.97
N SER A 532 5.44 13.46 22.50
CA SER A 532 5.91 13.59 23.88
C SER A 532 5.40 14.88 24.48
N VAL A 533 4.79 14.80 25.67
CA VAL A 533 4.18 15.97 26.34
C VAL A 533 5.14 16.50 27.39
N LEU A 534 5.51 17.77 27.27
CA LEU A 534 6.44 18.47 28.15
C LEU A 534 5.79 19.74 28.68
N GLY A 535 5.29 19.70 29.91
CA GLY A 535 4.43 20.77 30.43
C GLY A 535 3.14 20.85 29.61
N ASP A 536 2.88 22.01 29.01
CA ASP A 536 1.71 22.25 28.16
C ASP A 536 2.00 22.04 26.66
N ASP A 537 3.22 21.65 26.30
CA ASP A 537 3.64 21.53 24.91
C ASP A 537 3.71 20.05 24.49
N LEU A 538 3.07 19.73 23.37
CA LEU A 538 3.24 18.46 22.67
C LEU A 538 4.36 18.60 21.63
N ILE A 539 5.41 17.82 21.81
CA ILE A 539 6.54 17.73 20.89
C ILE A 539 6.35 16.49 20.03
N VAL A 540 6.24 16.67 18.71
CA VAL A 540 6.13 15.58 17.74
C VAL A 540 7.41 15.54 16.94
N ILE A 541 8.09 14.39 16.96
CA ILE A 541 9.40 14.23 16.33
C ILE A 541 9.30 13.18 15.23
N GLY A 542 9.86 13.53 14.06
CA GLY A 542 10.02 12.66 12.91
C GLY A 542 8.72 12.06 12.38
N GLY A 543 8.79 10.82 11.92
CA GLY A 543 7.75 10.18 11.11
C GLY A 543 7.95 10.45 9.62
N GLY A 544 7.06 9.90 8.80
CA GLY A 544 7.12 10.04 7.35
C GLY A 544 6.76 8.78 6.55
N ALA A 545 6.85 8.89 5.24
CA ALA A 545 6.59 7.78 4.31
C ALA A 545 7.68 7.64 3.24
N ALA A 546 7.97 6.39 2.86
CA ALA A 546 8.78 6.10 1.69
C ALA A 546 7.83 6.06 0.49
N CYS A 547 8.04 6.93 -0.48
CA CYS A 547 7.35 6.89 -1.76
C CYS A 547 8.34 6.47 -2.84
N TYR A 548 7.95 5.51 -3.68
CA TYR A 548 8.77 5.04 -4.80
C TYR A 548 9.07 6.16 -5.82
N ALA A 549 8.25 7.22 -5.86
CA ALA A 549 8.35 8.32 -6.81
C ALA A 549 9.14 9.55 -6.31
N PHE A 550 9.25 9.78 -5.00
CA PHE A 550 9.82 11.01 -4.41
C PHE A 550 10.85 10.74 -3.30
N GLY A 551 11.22 9.47 -3.10
CA GLY A 551 12.11 9.07 -2.03
C GLY A 551 11.41 9.02 -0.66
N THR A 552 12.22 9.11 0.38
CA THR A 552 11.77 9.02 1.77
C THR A 552 11.51 10.44 2.27
N LYS A 553 10.23 10.76 2.50
CA LYS A 553 9.83 12.04 3.11
C LYS A 553 9.76 11.84 4.61
N PHE A 554 10.51 12.66 5.36
CA PHE A 554 10.38 12.75 6.81
C PHE A 554 9.53 13.94 7.19
N SER A 555 8.95 13.86 8.38
CA SER A 555 8.26 14.97 9.00
C SER A 555 9.20 15.82 9.85
N GLU A 556 9.01 17.14 9.79
CA GLU A 556 9.78 18.07 10.62
C GLU A 556 9.34 17.99 12.09
N PRO A 557 10.25 18.23 13.05
CA PRO A 557 9.88 18.36 14.46
C PRO A 557 8.96 19.56 14.68
N VAL A 558 7.84 19.33 15.36
CA VAL A 558 6.84 20.37 15.63
C VAL A 558 6.49 20.43 17.10
N LYS A 559 6.08 21.64 17.51
CA LYS A 559 5.60 21.95 18.84
C LYS A 559 4.16 22.44 18.75
N ILE A 560 3.27 21.82 19.53
CA ILE A 560 1.85 22.16 19.61
C ILE A 560 1.52 22.52 21.05
N ASN A 561 0.94 23.70 21.28
CA ASN A 561 0.52 24.10 22.62
C ASN A 561 -0.84 23.48 22.96
N LEU A 562 -0.90 22.66 24.00
CA LEU A 562 -2.11 21.95 24.43
C LEU A 562 -2.95 22.74 25.44
N LEU A 563 -2.49 23.87 25.98
CA LEU A 563 -3.25 24.64 26.98
C LEU A 563 -4.58 25.15 26.40
N GLN A 564 -4.57 25.56 25.13
CA GLN A 564 -5.79 25.93 24.40
C GLN A 564 -6.78 24.76 24.32
N SER A 565 -6.29 23.53 24.19
CA SER A 565 -7.16 22.35 24.12
C SER A 565 -7.92 22.08 25.42
N VAL A 566 -7.34 22.38 26.60
CA VAL A 566 -8.01 22.16 27.91
C VAL A 566 -9.01 23.26 28.22
N THR A 567 -8.68 24.52 27.92
CA THR A 567 -9.62 25.64 28.09
C THR A 567 -10.86 25.52 27.20
N MET A 568 -10.74 24.86 26.03
CA MET A 568 -11.89 24.48 25.18
C MET A 568 -12.83 23.45 25.83
N PHE A 569 -12.35 22.58 26.72
CA PHE A 569 -13.19 21.65 27.49
C PHE A 569 -13.83 22.32 28.72
N GLU A 570 -13.17 23.33 29.30
CA GLU A 570 -13.63 24.04 30.51
C GLU A 570 -14.66 25.15 30.20
N ASN A 571 -14.59 25.83 29.05
CA ASN A 571 -15.50 26.93 28.67
C ASN A 571 -16.94 26.50 28.28
N HIS A 572 -17.24 25.20 28.30
CA HIS A 572 -18.58 24.66 28.01
C HIS A 572 -19.25 23.97 29.21
N VAL A 573 -18.77 24.23 30.43
CA VAL A 573 -19.46 23.85 31.66
C VAL A 573 -20.25 25.06 32.18
N PRO A 574 -21.59 24.99 32.36
CA PRO A 574 -22.33 26.05 33.04
C PRO A 574 -21.84 26.19 34.48
N PRO A 575 -21.82 27.40 35.06
CA PRO A 575 -21.30 27.61 36.41
C PRO A 575 -22.11 26.81 37.44
N GLN A 576 -21.40 26.06 38.29
CA GLN A 576 -21.98 25.42 39.47
C GLN A 576 -22.44 26.49 40.46
N SER A 577 -23.68 26.38 40.92
CA SER A 577 -24.15 27.05 42.13
C SER A 577 -23.61 26.33 43.35
N GLU A 578 -22.93 27.08 44.22
CA GLU A 578 -22.58 26.68 45.59
C GLU A 578 -23.84 26.50 46.47
N ASP A 579 -23.62 25.76 47.56
CA ASP A 579 -24.45 25.54 48.76
C ASP A 579 -25.60 24.53 48.71
N ALA A 580 -25.34 23.35 49.31
CA ALA A 580 -26.01 22.95 50.56
C ALA A 580 -25.22 21.81 51.25
N SER A 581 -24.69 22.11 52.42
CA SER A 581 -24.11 21.21 53.41
C SER A 581 -25.16 20.24 54.00
N ILE A 582 -24.87 18.94 54.08
CA ILE A 582 -25.41 18.04 55.13
C ILE A 582 -24.31 17.04 55.55
N GLU A 583 -24.08 16.98 56.86
CA GLU A 583 -23.12 16.15 57.58
C GLU A 583 -23.51 14.65 57.70
N VAL A 584 -22.47 13.82 57.64
CA VAL A 584 -22.14 12.61 58.44
C VAL A 584 -23.23 11.56 58.74
N ASP A 585 -23.00 10.31 58.33
CA ASP A 585 -22.92 9.23 59.34
C ASP A 585 -22.03 8.03 58.95
N LYS A 586 -21.35 7.49 59.97
CA LYS A 586 -20.52 6.27 59.92
C LYS A 586 -21.36 5.06 60.35
N ASN A 587 -20.95 3.89 59.82
CA ASN A 587 -21.33 2.51 60.16
C ASN A 587 -22.25 1.86 59.12
N ASP A 588 -21.77 0.86 58.38
CA ASP A 588 -21.75 -0.50 58.92
C ASP A 588 -20.91 -1.45 58.07
N ALA A 589 -20.32 -2.44 58.74
CA ALA A 589 -19.55 -3.52 58.13
C ALA A 589 -20.46 -4.72 57.80
N HIS A 590 -19.98 -5.55 56.87
CA HIS A 590 -20.47 -6.90 56.53
C HIS A 590 -21.77 -7.04 55.70
N PHE A 591 -21.61 -7.49 54.45
CA PHE A 591 -22.16 -8.81 54.09
C PHE A 591 -21.40 -9.50 52.94
N LYS A 592 -21.42 -10.82 53.04
CA LYS A 592 -20.66 -11.84 52.33
C LYS A 592 -21.01 -11.98 50.83
N THR A 593 -20.02 -12.52 50.12
CA THR A 593 -20.11 -13.37 48.92
C THR A 593 -21.51 -13.87 48.54
N LYS A 594 -21.94 -13.55 47.32
CA LYS A 594 -22.78 -14.41 46.48
C LYS A 594 -22.51 -14.13 45.00
N THR A 595 -21.88 -15.10 44.36
CA THR A 595 -21.92 -15.32 42.92
C THR A 595 -23.39 -15.45 42.51
N SER A 596 -23.94 -14.42 41.86
CA SER A 596 -25.21 -14.50 41.15
C SER A 596 -24.90 -14.75 39.68
N LEU A 597 -25.24 -15.94 39.17
CA LEU A 597 -25.40 -16.17 37.74
C LEU A 597 -26.55 -15.27 37.26
N SER A 598 -26.24 -14.09 36.72
CA SER A 598 -27.28 -13.27 36.09
C SER A 598 -27.80 -14.03 34.86
N GLN A 599 -29.10 -14.33 34.88
CA GLN A 599 -29.77 -15.06 33.80
C GLN A 599 -29.74 -14.21 32.52
N PRO A 600 -29.41 -14.78 31.35
CA PRO A 600 -29.28 -13.98 30.13
C PRO A 600 -30.65 -13.48 29.68
N TRP A 601 -30.68 -12.17 29.38
CA TRP A 601 -31.88 -11.47 28.98
C TRP A 601 -32.08 -11.57 27.47
N VAL A 602 -33.35 -11.68 27.08
CA VAL A 602 -33.72 -11.84 25.68
C VAL A 602 -34.86 -10.88 25.33
N ILE A 603 -34.76 -10.28 24.14
CA ILE A 603 -35.84 -9.50 23.53
C ILE A 603 -36.52 -10.34 22.46
N GLN A 604 -37.84 -10.45 22.57
CA GLN A 604 -38.72 -11.08 21.59
C GLN A 604 -39.22 -10.02 20.62
N LEU A 605 -39.07 -10.27 19.32
CA LEU A 605 -39.67 -9.46 18.27
C LEU A 605 -40.44 -10.36 17.31
N GLU A 606 -41.56 -9.86 16.77
CA GLU A 606 -42.26 -10.54 15.67
C GLU A 606 -41.32 -10.73 14.48
N ARG A 607 -41.42 -11.87 13.79
CA ARG A 607 -40.52 -12.23 12.68
C ARG A 607 -40.39 -11.14 11.61
N LYS A 608 -41.48 -10.42 11.30
CA LYS A 608 -41.48 -9.33 10.31
C LYS A 608 -40.59 -8.14 10.70
N TYR A 609 -40.39 -7.89 12.00
CA TYR A 609 -39.57 -6.79 12.52
C TYR A 609 -38.19 -7.23 13.00
N ALA A 610 -37.93 -8.54 13.01
CA ALA A 610 -36.71 -9.13 13.55
C ALA A 610 -35.43 -8.59 12.89
N LYS A 611 -35.42 -8.35 11.57
CA LYS A 611 -34.23 -7.79 10.89
C LYS A 611 -33.96 -6.36 11.34
N PHE A 612 -34.97 -5.50 11.33
CA PHE A 612 -34.83 -4.10 11.71
C PHE A 612 -34.49 -3.93 13.19
N GLY A 613 -35.18 -4.67 14.08
CA GLY A 613 -34.85 -4.67 15.50
C GLY A 613 -33.46 -5.24 15.80
N LYS A 614 -33.02 -6.27 15.06
CA LYS A 614 -31.62 -6.75 15.13
C LYS A 614 -30.64 -5.66 14.72
N ASP A 615 -30.93 -4.92 13.66
CA ASP A 615 -30.06 -3.85 13.16
C ASP A 615 -29.97 -2.71 14.18
N ILE A 616 -31.08 -2.36 14.85
CA ILE A 616 -31.08 -1.43 16.00
C ILE A 616 -30.21 -1.98 17.14
N LEU A 617 -30.50 -3.21 17.62
CA LEU A 617 -29.76 -3.81 18.74
C LEU A 617 -28.26 -3.93 18.42
N LYS A 618 -27.89 -4.21 17.17
CA LYS A 618 -26.50 -4.31 16.72
C LYS A 618 -25.83 -2.93 16.62
N ASN A 619 -26.52 -1.94 16.07
CA ASN A 619 -26.00 -0.57 15.89
C ASN A 619 -25.66 0.09 17.24
N PHE A 620 -26.47 -0.15 18.27
CA PHE A 620 -26.27 0.41 19.61
C PHE A 620 -25.49 -0.50 20.57
N GLY A 621 -24.98 -1.64 20.10
CA GLY A 621 -24.23 -2.58 20.95
C GLY A 621 -25.07 -3.22 22.06
N TRP A 622 -26.39 -3.31 21.85
CA TRP A 622 -27.35 -3.91 22.76
C TRP A 622 -27.54 -5.41 22.53
N LEU A 623 -27.10 -5.92 21.38
CA LEU A 623 -27.11 -7.35 21.07
C LEU A 623 -25.90 -8.05 21.69
N ASP A 624 -26.14 -9.14 22.43
CA ASP A 624 -25.10 -10.01 22.93
C ASP A 624 -24.62 -10.97 21.83
N LEU A 625 -23.39 -10.77 21.37
CA LEU A 625 -22.78 -11.50 20.25
C LEU A 625 -22.11 -12.82 20.67
N GLU A 626 -21.94 -13.06 21.96
CA GLU A 626 -21.33 -14.28 22.50
C GLU A 626 -22.31 -15.47 22.50
N ARG A 627 -23.59 -15.16 22.26
CA ARG A 627 -24.74 -16.03 22.41
C ARG A 627 -25.57 -16.13 21.12
N LYS A 628 -26.20 -17.29 20.86
CA LYS A 628 -26.96 -17.53 19.62
C LYS A 628 -28.37 -16.90 19.66
N VAL A 629 -28.77 -16.28 18.55
CA VAL A 629 -30.17 -15.88 18.26
C VAL A 629 -30.98 -17.14 17.91
N TYR A 630 -32.23 -17.23 18.38
CA TYR A 630 -33.10 -18.38 18.13
C TYR A 630 -34.56 -17.96 17.86
N SER A 631 -35.37 -18.89 17.34
CA SER A 631 -36.80 -18.67 17.06
C SER A 631 -37.69 -19.24 18.17
N HIS A 632 -38.80 -18.57 18.47
CA HIS A 632 -39.78 -18.97 19.49
C HIS A 632 -41.20 -19.09 18.87
N GLU A 633 -42.08 -19.91 19.49
CA GLU A 633 -43.47 -20.14 19.06
C GLU A 633 -43.61 -20.49 17.56
N LYS A 634 -43.05 -21.64 17.16
CA LYS A 634 -43.07 -22.12 15.77
C LYS A 634 -42.56 -21.10 14.74
N GLY A 635 -41.73 -20.16 15.18
CA GLY A 635 -41.09 -19.17 14.32
C GLY A 635 -41.84 -17.85 14.20
N LEU A 636 -42.99 -17.65 14.85
CA LEU A 636 -43.69 -16.36 14.85
C LEU A 636 -42.82 -15.23 15.42
N TYR A 637 -41.92 -15.56 16.34
CA TYR A 637 -41.02 -14.60 16.97
C TYR A 637 -39.55 -15.00 16.85
N ILE A 638 -38.68 -14.00 16.81
CA ILE A 638 -37.23 -14.15 16.89
C ILE A 638 -36.75 -13.53 18.19
N CYS A 639 -35.88 -14.26 18.86
CA CYS A 639 -35.42 -13.99 20.22
C CYS A 639 -33.93 -13.62 20.18
N PHE A 640 -33.64 -12.39 20.57
CA PHE A 640 -32.31 -11.80 20.52
C PHE A 640 -31.69 -11.74 21.93
N PRO A 641 -30.58 -12.45 22.19
CA PRO A 641 -29.82 -12.26 23.41
C PRO A 641 -29.34 -10.81 23.49
N VAL A 642 -29.60 -10.14 24.61
CA VAL A 642 -29.28 -8.72 24.80
C VAL A 642 -28.35 -8.54 25.99
N THR A 643 -27.56 -7.47 25.94
CA THR A 643 -26.64 -7.12 27.02
C THR A 643 -27.40 -6.70 28.28
N GLU A 644 -26.79 -6.89 29.44
CA GLU A 644 -27.34 -6.45 30.73
C GLU A 644 -27.62 -4.95 30.75
N LYS A 645 -26.73 -4.15 30.14
CA LYS A 645 -26.90 -2.71 29.93
C LYS A 645 -28.19 -2.37 29.18
N PHE A 646 -28.52 -3.09 28.12
CA PHE A 646 -29.78 -2.87 27.41
C PHE A 646 -30.98 -3.33 28.26
N SER A 647 -30.83 -4.46 28.96
CA SER A 647 -31.87 -5.02 29.83
C SER A 647 -32.31 -4.02 30.91
N GLU A 648 -31.38 -3.30 31.52
CA GLU A 648 -31.64 -2.24 32.50
C GLU A 648 -32.33 -1.03 31.85
N LEU A 649 -31.77 -0.49 30.77
CA LEU A 649 -32.32 0.66 30.03
C LEU A 649 -33.75 0.43 29.53
N PHE A 650 -34.02 -0.77 29.00
CA PHE A 650 -35.35 -1.12 28.49
C PHE A 650 -36.35 -1.36 29.63
N HIS A 651 -35.89 -1.78 30.81
CA HIS A 651 -36.72 -1.99 31.99
C HIS A 651 -37.07 -0.69 32.70
N GLU A 652 -36.10 0.22 32.87
CA GLU A 652 -36.34 1.57 33.39
C GLU A 652 -37.36 2.31 32.53
N LYS A 653 -37.28 2.14 31.20
CA LYS A 653 -38.25 2.71 30.27
C LYS A 653 -39.67 2.13 30.40
N GLN A 654 -39.80 0.82 30.59
CA GLN A 654 -41.10 0.19 30.84
C GLN A 654 -41.70 0.57 32.19
N LEU A 655 -40.87 0.91 33.19
CA LEU A 655 -41.29 1.35 34.53
C LEU A 655 -41.70 2.83 34.57
N LEU A 656 -40.98 3.70 33.83
CA LEU A 656 -41.19 5.15 33.76
C LEU A 656 -42.36 5.55 32.85
N GLY A 657 -43.41 4.73 32.73
CA GLY A 657 -44.53 4.94 31.83
C GLY A 657 -45.26 6.28 32.05
N LYS A 658 -44.74 7.37 31.47
CA LYS A 658 -45.39 8.57 30.90
C LYS A 658 -44.41 9.74 30.69
N ASP A 659 -44.52 10.30 29.49
CA ASP A 659 -44.40 11.71 29.11
C ASP A 659 -43.04 12.42 29.28
N PHE A 660 -42.15 12.22 28.30
CA PHE A 660 -41.40 13.35 27.76
C PHE A 660 -42.34 14.15 26.85
N GLU A 661 -43.08 15.11 27.41
CA GLU A 661 -43.79 16.12 26.62
C GLU A 661 -42.77 16.95 25.84
N GLY A 662 -42.84 16.88 24.51
CA GLY A 662 -41.96 17.67 23.64
C GLY A 662 -41.91 17.30 22.16
N SER A 663 -42.86 16.51 21.63
CA SER A 663 -43.39 16.66 20.25
C SER A 663 -44.37 15.51 19.99
N LYS A 664 -45.66 15.86 19.83
CA LYS A 664 -46.62 14.99 19.16
C LYS A 664 -46.30 15.02 17.67
N ASP A 665 -45.40 14.15 17.23
CA ASP A 665 -45.35 13.74 15.82
C ASP A 665 -45.80 12.28 15.72
N ASN A 666 -47.12 12.13 15.53
CA ASN A 666 -47.76 10.92 14.99
C ASN A 666 -47.33 10.66 13.53
N TYR A 667 -46.05 10.81 13.19
CA TYR A 667 -45.51 10.76 11.83
C TYR A 667 -44.57 9.57 11.56
N LEU A 668 -44.31 8.70 12.54
CA LEU A 668 -43.31 7.62 12.38
C LEU A 668 -43.88 6.26 11.93
N THR A 669 -45.19 6.02 12.01
CA THR A 669 -45.77 4.74 11.57
C THR A 669 -46.02 4.65 10.05
N GLY A 670 -45.92 5.74 9.30
CA GLY A 670 -46.09 5.76 7.83
C GLY A 670 -44.79 5.66 7.01
N GLN A 671 -43.63 6.00 7.58
CA GLN A 671 -42.34 6.11 6.85
C GLN A 671 -41.36 4.94 7.07
N LEU A 672 -41.72 3.93 7.87
CA LEU A 672 -40.86 2.78 8.23
C LEU A 672 -40.40 1.87 7.07
N THR A 673 -40.64 2.24 5.81
CA THR A 673 -40.17 1.54 4.61
C THR A 673 -39.34 2.38 3.64
N LYS A 674 -39.03 3.65 3.96
CA LYS A 674 -38.16 4.50 3.11
C LYS A 674 -36.96 5.06 3.87
N GLY A 675 -35.88 4.28 3.92
CA GLY A 675 -34.52 4.83 3.90
C GLY A 675 -34.00 5.61 5.12
N LEU A 676 -34.46 5.32 6.34
CA LEU A 676 -33.87 5.90 7.56
C LEU A 676 -32.44 5.38 7.79
N SER A 677 -31.48 6.30 7.87
CA SER A 677 -30.10 6.00 8.27
C SER A 677 -30.04 5.77 9.78
N LEU A 678 -29.86 4.52 10.20
CA LEU A 678 -29.71 4.15 11.61
C LEU A 678 -28.49 4.81 12.31
N LYS A 679 -27.61 5.47 11.55
CA LYS A 679 -26.43 6.19 12.08
C LYS A 679 -26.74 7.57 12.67
N GLU A 680 -27.96 8.08 12.46
CA GLU A 680 -28.36 9.45 12.85
C GLU A 680 -29.38 9.47 14.00
N ILE A 681 -29.90 8.30 14.42
CA ILE A 681 -30.88 8.20 15.50
C ILE A 681 -30.20 8.08 16.88
N SER A 682 -30.80 8.68 17.90
CA SER A 682 -30.33 8.58 19.29
C SER A 682 -30.78 7.27 19.96
N SER A 683 -30.16 6.94 21.10
CA SER A 683 -30.54 5.76 21.90
C SER A 683 -31.97 5.82 22.44
N SER A 684 -32.50 7.01 22.76
CA SER A 684 -33.88 7.18 23.22
C SER A 684 -34.89 6.90 22.11
N VAL A 685 -34.63 7.39 20.89
CA VAL A 685 -35.43 7.13 19.69
C VAL A 685 -35.39 5.65 19.31
N ALA A 686 -34.22 5.02 19.37
CA ALA A 686 -34.06 3.60 19.13
C ALA A 686 -34.81 2.72 20.14
N LEU A 687 -34.85 3.11 21.42
CA LEU A 687 -35.65 2.43 22.44
C LEU A 687 -37.16 2.61 22.20
N ASN A 688 -37.61 3.80 21.77
CA ASN A 688 -39.03 4.04 21.42
C ASN A 688 -39.45 3.14 20.26
N LEU A 689 -38.61 3.07 19.22
CA LEU A 689 -38.84 2.20 18.06
C LEU A 689 -38.93 0.73 18.46
N LEU A 690 -38.05 0.22 19.32
CA LEU A 690 -38.13 -1.18 19.77
C LEU A 690 -39.43 -1.47 20.52
N GLU A 691 -39.91 -0.53 21.34
CA GLU A 691 -41.19 -0.64 22.06
C GLU A 691 -42.40 -0.60 21.11
N GLU A 692 -42.42 0.33 20.15
CA GLU A 692 -43.44 0.41 19.10
C GLU A 692 -43.47 -0.84 18.20
N LEU A 693 -42.33 -1.50 17.99
CA LEU A 693 -42.22 -2.78 17.28
C LEU A 693 -42.68 -3.99 18.13
N GLY A 694 -43.16 -3.75 19.35
CA GLY A 694 -43.69 -4.78 20.25
C GLY A 694 -42.61 -5.62 20.94
N ALA A 695 -41.40 -5.07 21.15
CA ALA A 695 -40.34 -5.79 21.84
C ALA A 695 -40.74 -6.19 23.28
N LYS A 696 -40.75 -7.50 23.56
CA LYS A 696 -41.01 -8.03 24.91
C LYS A 696 -39.74 -8.61 25.52
N LYS A 697 -39.48 -8.24 26.77
CA LYS A 697 -38.33 -8.70 27.55
C LYS A 697 -38.70 -9.96 28.34
N PHE A 698 -37.83 -10.97 28.32
CA PHE A 698 -37.97 -12.19 29.12
C PHE A 698 -36.59 -12.80 29.45
N THR A 699 -36.52 -13.63 30.48
CA THR A 699 -35.32 -14.44 30.81
C THR A 699 -35.40 -15.78 30.10
N ASN A 700 -34.30 -16.25 29.50
CA ASN A 700 -34.23 -17.61 28.96
C ASN A 700 -32.93 -18.31 29.33
N VAL A 701 -33.05 -19.51 29.92
CA VAL A 701 -31.95 -20.29 30.51
C VAL A 701 -31.14 -21.07 29.44
N ALA A 702 -31.61 -21.16 28.19
CA ALA A 702 -31.06 -22.08 27.17
C ALA A 702 -30.22 -21.42 26.06
N VAL A 703 -29.38 -20.43 26.35
CA VAL A 703 -28.60 -19.72 25.30
C VAL A 703 -27.14 -20.21 25.22
N GLU A 704 -26.81 -20.94 24.16
CA GLU A 704 -25.47 -21.54 23.90
C GLU A 704 -24.36 -20.52 23.60
N ALA A 705 -23.14 -20.73 24.12
CA ALA A 705 -21.94 -19.89 23.94
C ALA A 705 -21.09 -20.24 22.68
N LYS A 706 -20.30 -19.29 22.17
CA LYS A 706 -19.46 -19.40 20.94
C LYS A 706 -17.97 -19.71 21.24
N LYS A 707 -17.31 -20.66 20.53
CA LYS A 707 -15.87 -21.05 20.71
C LYS A 707 -14.85 -20.21 19.88
N VAL A 708 -13.59 -20.07 20.36
CA VAL A 708 -12.45 -19.34 19.71
C VAL A 708 -11.81 -20.12 18.55
N ALA A 709 -11.48 -19.48 17.42
CA ALA A 709 -10.96 -20.14 16.21
C ALA A 709 -9.42 -20.12 16.08
N LYS A 710 -8.76 -21.30 15.99
CA LYS A 710 -7.34 -21.43 15.59
C LYS A 710 -7.14 -21.22 14.08
N SER A 711 -5.94 -20.82 13.64
CA SER A 711 -5.58 -20.70 12.21
C SER A 711 -5.42 -22.08 11.52
N PRO A 712 -5.56 -22.18 10.19
CA PRO A 712 -5.67 -23.47 9.49
C PRO A 712 -4.43 -24.37 9.56
N LEU A 713 -3.22 -23.82 9.40
CA LEU A 713 -2.00 -24.62 9.35
C LEU A 713 -1.66 -25.27 10.71
N PRO A 714 -1.72 -24.57 11.86
CA PRO A 714 -1.57 -25.21 13.16
C PRO A 714 -2.63 -26.29 13.44
N LYS A 715 -3.90 -26.06 13.06
CA LYS A 715 -4.97 -27.07 13.15
C LYS A 715 -4.61 -28.32 12.34
N MET A 716 -4.14 -28.13 11.12
CA MET A 716 -3.73 -29.21 10.23
C MET A 716 -2.54 -29.98 10.79
N LYS A 717 -1.51 -29.27 11.26
CA LYS A 717 -0.31 -29.89 11.84
C LYS A 717 -0.66 -30.70 13.07
N GLU A 718 -1.44 -30.16 14.00
CA GLU A 718 -1.91 -30.90 15.19
C GLU A 718 -2.70 -32.17 14.81
N ALA A 719 -3.64 -32.05 13.87
CA ALA A 719 -4.47 -33.17 13.44
C ALA A 719 -3.64 -34.26 12.74
N ILE A 720 -2.72 -33.88 11.85
CA ILE A 720 -1.89 -34.83 11.10
C ILE A 720 -0.82 -35.46 12.00
N THR A 721 -0.19 -34.71 12.91
CA THR A 721 0.73 -35.27 13.91
C THR A 721 0.05 -36.36 14.72
N SER A 722 -1.19 -36.16 15.17
CA SER A 722 -1.95 -37.19 15.89
C SER A 722 -2.18 -38.45 15.04
N ILE A 723 -2.43 -38.30 13.73
CA ILE A 723 -2.63 -39.44 12.81
C ILE A 723 -1.31 -40.20 12.61
N LEU A 724 -0.21 -39.49 12.37
CA LEU A 724 1.12 -40.09 12.16
C LEU A 724 1.57 -40.90 13.38
N GLN A 725 1.39 -40.34 14.58
CA GLN A 725 1.72 -41.01 15.85
C GLN A 725 0.88 -42.27 16.08
N GLN A 726 -0.42 -42.23 15.78
CA GLN A 726 -1.30 -43.40 15.89
C GLN A 726 -0.93 -44.52 14.91
N LYS A 727 -0.41 -44.17 13.73
CA LYS A 727 -0.07 -45.12 12.66
C LYS A 727 1.41 -45.52 12.65
N GLY A 728 2.23 -44.96 13.55
CA GLY A 728 3.66 -45.25 13.67
C GLY A 728 4.50 -44.76 12.50
N LEU A 729 4.10 -43.67 11.84
CA LEU A 729 4.79 -43.08 10.69
C LEU A 729 5.71 -41.92 11.11
N SER A 730 6.74 -41.65 10.30
CA SER A 730 7.74 -40.60 10.58
C SER A 730 7.11 -39.20 10.62
N GLU A 731 7.50 -38.40 11.61
CA GLU A 731 7.11 -36.98 11.69
C GLU A 731 7.79 -36.11 10.62
N GLU A 732 8.83 -36.60 9.93
CA GLU A 732 9.47 -35.92 8.79
C GLU A 732 8.49 -35.67 7.64
N LEU A 733 7.44 -36.48 7.53
CA LEU A 733 6.36 -36.28 6.57
C LEU A 733 5.67 -34.91 6.74
N LEU A 734 5.69 -34.32 7.94
CA LEU A 734 5.10 -33.00 8.20
C LEU A 734 5.74 -31.86 7.39
N ASP A 735 6.93 -32.06 6.82
CA ASP A 735 7.60 -31.08 5.96
C ASP A 735 6.92 -30.95 4.58
N GLU A 736 6.16 -31.96 4.15
CA GLU A 736 5.37 -31.92 2.91
C GLU A 736 4.02 -31.20 3.06
N LEU A 737 3.69 -30.73 4.27
CA LEU A 737 2.43 -30.02 4.51
C LEU A 737 2.37 -28.70 3.72
N PRO A 738 1.21 -28.40 3.09
CA PRO A 738 1.05 -27.20 2.30
C PRO A 738 1.13 -25.95 3.18
N GLN A 739 2.16 -25.12 2.95
CA GLN A 739 2.29 -23.79 3.57
C GLN A 739 1.37 -22.74 2.92
N ARG A 740 0.95 -23.00 1.68
CA ARG A 740 0.04 -22.15 0.88
C ARG A 740 -0.88 -23.04 0.06
N TRP A 741 -2.06 -22.54 -0.26
CA TRP A 741 -3.05 -23.20 -1.11
C TRP A 741 -3.86 -22.13 -1.85
N GLU A 742 -4.46 -22.52 -2.96
CA GLU A 742 -5.38 -21.68 -3.71
C GLU A 742 -6.83 -22.08 -3.40
N ARG A 743 -7.78 -21.16 -3.60
CA ARG A 743 -9.19 -21.48 -3.50
C ARG A 743 -9.87 -21.12 -4.80
N LEU A 744 -10.48 -22.11 -5.43
CA LEU A 744 -11.17 -21.99 -6.70
C LEU A 744 -12.64 -22.33 -6.47
N GLY A 745 -13.47 -21.29 -6.37
CA GLY A 745 -14.84 -21.44 -5.87
C GLY A 745 -14.84 -21.99 -4.44
N ASP A 746 -15.49 -23.13 -4.26
CA ASP A 746 -15.58 -23.89 -3.02
C ASP A 746 -14.54 -25.02 -2.89
N ILE A 747 -13.72 -25.26 -3.92
CA ILE A 747 -12.60 -26.21 -3.87
C ILE A 747 -11.34 -25.49 -3.35
N VAL A 748 -10.63 -26.14 -2.42
CA VAL A 748 -9.27 -25.73 -2.05
C VAL A 748 -8.25 -26.59 -2.81
N VAL A 749 -7.33 -25.92 -3.51
CA VAL A 749 -6.31 -26.54 -4.36
C VAL A 749 -4.95 -26.48 -3.66
N LEU A 750 -4.40 -27.64 -3.35
CA LEU A 750 -3.09 -27.82 -2.74
C LEU A 750 -1.98 -27.79 -3.80
N PRO A 751 -0.77 -27.32 -3.45
CA PRO A 751 0.38 -27.35 -4.36
C PRO A 751 0.71 -28.77 -4.83
N VAL A 752 1.24 -28.89 -6.05
CA VAL A 752 1.70 -30.17 -6.61
C VAL A 752 2.80 -30.84 -5.77
N THR A 753 3.51 -30.07 -4.94
CA THR A 753 4.57 -30.55 -4.04
C THR A 753 4.05 -31.19 -2.75
N SER A 754 2.75 -31.09 -2.45
CA SER A 754 2.20 -31.57 -1.19
C SER A 754 1.85 -33.05 -1.23
N PHE A 755 2.16 -33.74 -0.14
CA PHE A 755 1.83 -35.15 0.11
C PHE A 755 2.31 -36.10 -1.00
N LYS A 756 3.60 -36.02 -1.35
CA LYS A 756 4.21 -36.83 -2.41
C LYS A 756 4.70 -38.19 -1.93
N ASP A 757 5.05 -38.29 -0.66
CA ASP A 757 5.54 -39.55 -0.11
C ASP A 757 4.46 -40.67 -0.26
N PRO A 758 4.81 -41.86 -0.76
CA PRO A 758 3.87 -42.97 -0.89
C PRO A 758 3.17 -43.36 0.41
N ALA A 759 3.80 -43.10 1.57
CA ALA A 759 3.23 -43.39 2.90
C ALA A 759 1.87 -42.70 3.12
N TRP A 760 1.63 -41.54 2.51
CA TRP A 760 0.34 -40.83 2.61
C TRP A 760 -0.83 -41.63 2.06
N SER A 761 -0.59 -42.47 1.05
CA SER A 761 -1.64 -43.28 0.43
C SER A 761 -2.29 -44.24 1.42
N SER A 762 -1.50 -44.74 2.39
CA SER A 762 -1.94 -45.69 3.42
C SER A 762 -2.85 -45.08 4.49
N ILE A 763 -2.90 -43.75 4.59
CA ILE A 763 -3.67 -42.98 5.60
C ILE A 763 -4.48 -41.84 4.95
N SER A 764 -4.76 -41.97 3.66
CA SER A 764 -5.31 -40.90 2.82
C SER A 764 -6.68 -40.41 3.29
N GLU A 765 -7.58 -41.33 3.63
CA GLU A 765 -8.93 -41.02 4.12
C GLU A 765 -8.90 -40.15 5.40
N GLU A 766 -8.09 -40.53 6.39
CA GLU A 766 -7.98 -39.78 7.65
C GLU A 766 -7.26 -38.44 7.45
N VAL A 767 -6.21 -38.41 6.62
CA VAL A 767 -5.43 -37.20 6.34
C VAL A 767 -6.26 -36.18 5.58
N TRP A 768 -6.95 -36.58 4.51
CA TRP A 768 -7.75 -35.65 3.71
C TRP A 768 -8.90 -35.06 4.47
N SER A 769 -9.58 -35.87 5.30
CA SER A 769 -10.60 -35.38 6.23
C SER A 769 -10.02 -34.34 7.20
N ALA A 770 -8.86 -34.61 7.80
CA ALA A 770 -8.19 -33.69 8.70
C ALA A 770 -7.76 -32.37 8.01
N VAL A 771 -7.23 -32.47 6.79
CA VAL A 771 -6.85 -31.31 5.96
C VAL A 771 -8.09 -30.47 5.62
N ALA A 772 -9.18 -31.10 5.19
CA ALA A 772 -10.41 -30.42 4.78
C ALA A 772 -11.02 -29.63 5.94
N ILE A 773 -11.13 -30.28 7.11
CA ILE A 773 -11.62 -29.65 8.35
C ILE A 773 -10.71 -28.48 8.74
N SER A 774 -9.39 -28.67 8.67
CA SER A 774 -8.42 -27.64 9.06
C SER A 774 -8.48 -26.41 8.17
N LEU A 775 -8.64 -26.61 6.85
CA LEU A 775 -8.76 -25.54 5.85
C LEU A 775 -10.19 -24.98 5.73
N SER A 776 -11.14 -25.53 6.48
CA SER A 776 -12.57 -25.20 6.37
C SER A 776 -13.04 -25.30 4.90
N ALA A 777 -12.69 -26.43 4.27
CA ALA A 777 -13.02 -26.75 2.89
C ALA A 777 -13.91 -27.99 2.87
N ASN A 778 -14.94 -27.99 2.03
CA ASN A 778 -15.78 -29.17 1.79
C ASN A 778 -15.17 -30.05 0.71
N ARG A 779 -14.39 -29.46 -0.20
CA ARG A 779 -13.74 -30.13 -1.31
C ARG A 779 -12.27 -29.75 -1.37
N LEU A 780 -11.43 -30.75 -1.62
CA LEU A 780 -9.98 -30.63 -1.73
C LEU A 780 -9.53 -31.19 -3.06
N ALA A 781 -8.58 -30.50 -3.65
CA ALA A 781 -7.89 -30.97 -4.83
C ALA A 781 -6.38 -30.71 -4.71
N ARG A 782 -5.58 -31.41 -5.51
CA ARG A 782 -4.15 -31.17 -5.65
C ARG A 782 -3.83 -30.78 -7.08
N GLN A 783 -2.97 -29.78 -7.22
CA GLN A 783 -2.52 -29.27 -8.50
C GLN A 783 -1.82 -30.37 -9.31
N GLY A 784 -2.27 -30.59 -10.54
CA GLY A 784 -1.61 -31.44 -11.53
C GLY A 784 -0.83 -30.63 -12.57
N ARG A 785 0.02 -31.30 -13.35
CA ARG A 785 0.69 -30.69 -14.52
C ARG A 785 -0.29 -30.56 -15.67
N VAL A 786 -0.50 -29.35 -16.18
CA VAL A 786 -1.30 -29.14 -17.39
C VAL A 786 -0.74 -29.97 -18.55
N GLU A 787 -1.60 -30.73 -19.21
CA GLU A 787 -1.18 -31.59 -20.32
C GLU A 787 -0.63 -30.72 -21.46
N PRO A 788 0.53 -31.07 -22.05
CA PRO A 788 1.10 -30.34 -23.18
C PRO A 788 0.39 -30.69 -24.50
N ASN A 789 -0.91 -30.93 -24.47
CA ASN A 789 -1.75 -31.13 -25.65
C ASN A 789 -2.29 -29.79 -26.17
N GLY A 790 -2.89 -29.78 -27.37
CA GLY A 790 -3.41 -28.55 -27.97
C GLY A 790 -4.49 -27.84 -27.13
N THR A 791 -5.19 -28.59 -26.26
CA THR A 791 -6.32 -28.13 -25.43
C THR A 791 -5.91 -27.66 -24.04
N ARG A 792 -4.66 -27.94 -23.61
CA ARG A 792 -4.11 -27.61 -22.28
C ARG A 792 -4.98 -28.10 -21.14
N ASP A 793 -5.32 -29.38 -21.19
CA ASP A 793 -6.23 -29.96 -20.23
C ASP A 793 -5.64 -29.93 -18.81
N SER A 794 -6.51 -29.62 -17.85
CA SER A 794 -6.15 -29.69 -16.43
C SER A 794 -5.99 -31.15 -16.01
N THR A 795 -5.03 -31.41 -15.12
CA THR A 795 -4.85 -32.71 -14.45
C THR A 795 -5.02 -32.59 -12.94
N LEU A 796 -5.77 -31.56 -12.51
CA LEU A 796 -6.14 -31.36 -11.11
C LEU A 796 -6.78 -32.64 -10.55
N GLU A 797 -6.25 -33.11 -9.43
CA GLU A 797 -6.69 -34.35 -8.78
C GLU A 797 -7.63 -34.03 -7.63
N ILE A 798 -8.85 -34.56 -7.62
CA ILE A 798 -9.76 -34.41 -6.48
C ILE A 798 -9.31 -35.37 -5.37
N LEU A 799 -9.04 -34.81 -4.19
CA LEU A 799 -8.68 -35.55 -2.98
C LEU A 799 -9.90 -35.77 -2.06
N VAL A 800 -10.80 -34.78 -1.99
CA VAL A 800 -12.06 -34.82 -1.24
C VAL A 800 -13.14 -34.13 -2.04
N GLY A 801 -14.30 -34.75 -2.15
CA GLY A 801 -15.43 -34.20 -2.88
C GLY A 801 -15.90 -35.14 -3.99
N ASP A 802 -16.93 -34.68 -4.69
CA ASP A 802 -17.61 -35.37 -5.77
C ASP A 802 -16.94 -35.17 -7.13
N ASP A 803 -16.84 -33.91 -7.56
CA ASP A 803 -16.35 -33.54 -8.87
C ASP A 803 -15.53 -32.24 -8.86
N GLY A 804 -15.05 -31.86 -10.04
CA GLY A 804 -14.26 -30.65 -10.24
C GLY A 804 -15.04 -29.40 -10.63
N TRP A 805 -16.38 -29.45 -10.69
CA TRP A 805 -17.20 -28.34 -11.15
C TRP A 805 -17.24 -27.23 -10.12
N VAL A 806 -16.83 -26.01 -10.50
CA VAL A 806 -16.68 -24.87 -9.59
C VAL A 806 -17.28 -23.61 -10.17
N ASP A 807 -17.84 -22.79 -9.28
CA ASP A 807 -18.33 -21.46 -9.59
C ASP A 807 -17.35 -20.39 -9.12
N HIS A 808 -16.97 -19.50 -10.01
CA HIS A 808 -16.09 -18.38 -9.75
C HIS A 808 -16.72 -17.06 -10.21
N ARG A 809 -16.78 -16.05 -9.34
CA ARG A 809 -17.33 -14.73 -9.70
C ARG A 809 -16.23 -13.68 -9.79
N GLU A 810 -16.15 -13.01 -10.93
CA GLU A 810 -15.16 -11.97 -11.22
C GLU A 810 -15.81 -10.82 -11.99
N ASN A 811 -15.59 -9.56 -11.57
CA ASN A 811 -16.11 -8.37 -12.26
C ASN A 811 -17.63 -8.35 -12.52
N GLY A 812 -18.41 -9.06 -11.71
CA GLY A 812 -19.86 -9.22 -11.86
C GLY A 812 -20.29 -10.38 -12.78
N ILE A 813 -19.35 -11.16 -13.29
CA ILE A 813 -19.58 -12.30 -14.20
C ILE A 813 -19.35 -13.61 -13.43
N LEU A 814 -20.21 -14.59 -13.65
CA LEU A 814 -20.06 -15.95 -13.15
C LEU A 814 -19.35 -16.83 -14.20
N TYR A 815 -18.28 -17.49 -13.78
CA TYR A 815 -17.53 -18.48 -14.54
C TYR A 815 -17.66 -19.82 -13.82
N SER A 816 -18.40 -20.73 -14.41
CA SER A 816 -18.65 -22.10 -13.99
C SER A 816 -17.93 -23.05 -14.93
N PHE A 817 -17.14 -23.98 -14.39
CA PHE A 817 -16.37 -24.92 -15.21
C PHE A 817 -15.85 -26.10 -14.39
N ASN A 818 -15.49 -27.19 -15.07
CA ASN A 818 -14.82 -28.32 -14.43
C ASN A 818 -13.30 -28.07 -14.30
N ALA A 819 -12.83 -27.77 -13.10
CA ALA A 819 -11.41 -27.51 -12.81
C ALA A 819 -10.50 -28.72 -13.00
N THR A 820 -11.05 -29.95 -13.06
CA THR A 820 -10.29 -31.17 -13.39
C THR A 820 -10.10 -31.38 -14.89
N LYS A 821 -10.75 -30.57 -15.72
CA LYS A 821 -10.70 -30.67 -17.18
C LYS A 821 -10.21 -29.40 -17.84
N CYS A 822 -10.63 -28.24 -17.33
CA CYS A 822 -10.30 -26.94 -17.88
C CYS A 822 -9.25 -26.22 -17.00
N MET A 823 -8.24 -25.64 -17.65
CA MET A 823 -7.29 -24.76 -16.99
C MET A 823 -7.94 -23.39 -16.70
N PHE A 824 -7.68 -22.83 -15.51
CA PHE A 824 -8.11 -21.49 -15.12
C PHE A 824 -6.93 -20.59 -14.74
N SER A 825 -6.89 -19.38 -15.30
CA SER A 825 -5.82 -18.40 -15.04
C SER A 825 -6.35 -17.12 -14.41
N TRP A 826 -5.90 -16.84 -13.19
CA TRP A 826 -6.20 -15.60 -12.45
C TRP A 826 -5.56 -14.34 -13.04
N GLY A 827 -4.52 -14.48 -13.86
CA GLY A 827 -3.62 -13.36 -14.18
C GLY A 827 -4.12 -12.38 -15.25
N ASN A 828 -5.30 -12.54 -15.83
CA ASN A 828 -5.81 -11.66 -16.90
C ASN A 828 -6.92 -10.71 -16.41
N LEU A 829 -7.04 -10.51 -15.09
CA LEU A 829 -8.11 -9.71 -14.48
C LEU A 829 -8.21 -8.29 -15.06
N SER A 830 -7.08 -7.59 -15.19
CA SER A 830 -7.04 -6.23 -15.75
C SER A 830 -7.48 -6.20 -17.22
N GLU A 831 -7.07 -7.20 -18.01
CA GLU A 831 -7.40 -7.25 -19.43
C GLU A 831 -8.86 -7.62 -19.68
N LYS A 832 -9.43 -8.57 -18.92
CA LYS A 832 -10.86 -8.85 -18.99
C LYS A 832 -11.70 -7.63 -18.60
N LEU A 833 -11.25 -6.86 -17.61
CA LEU A 833 -11.90 -5.61 -17.23
C LEU A 833 -11.78 -4.55 -18.35
N ARG A 834 -10.63 -4.45 -19.00
CA ARG A 834 -10.41 -3.57 -20.16
C ARG A 834 -11.36 -3.93 -21.31
N MET A 835 -11.39 -5.20 -21.71
CA MET A 835 -12.31 -5.71 -22.74
C MET A 835 -13.78 -5.44 -22.37
N GLY A 836 -14.15 -5.66 -21.10
CA GLY A 836 -15.49 -5.40 -20.59
C GLY A 836 -15.87 -3.91 -20.50
N ASN A 837 -14.93 -2.98 -20.62
CA ASN A 837 -15.19 -1.55 -20.63
C ASN A 837 -15.06 -0.93 -22.03
N MET A 838 -14.90 -1.75 -23.08
CA MET A 838 -14.90 -1.26 -24.46
C MET A 838 -16.30 -0.86 -24.90
N ALA A 839 -16.38 0.13 -25.80
CA ALA A 839 -17.64 0.55 -26.40
C ALA A 839 -18.02 -0.41 -27.54
N CYS A 840 -18.72 -1.51 -27.20
CA CYS A 840 -19.08 -2.57 -28.16
C CYS A 840 -20.59 -2.75 -28.35
N GLU A 841 -21.44 -1.90 -27.80
CA GLU A 841 -22.90 -2.11 -27.71
C GLU A 841 -23.59 -2.52 -29.03
N ASN A 842 -23.10 -2.00 -30.16
CA ASN A 842 -23.64 -2.28 -31.50
C ASN A 842 -22.74 -3.20 -32.35
N GLU A 843 -21.66 -3.73 -31.78
CA GLU A 843 -20.64 -4.51 -32.50
C GLU A 843 -20.90 -6.01 -32.41
N VAL A 844 -20.59 -6.71 -33.51
CA VAL A 844 -20.46 -8.16 -33.56
C VAL A 844 -19.00 -8.53 -33.30
N VAL A 845 -18.75 -9.37 -32.30
CA VAL A 845 -17.40 -9.82 -31.93
C VAL A 845 -17.24 -11.30 -32.29
N VAL A 846 -16.05 -11.69 -32.77
CA VAL A 846 -15.64 -13.08 -32.90
C VAL A 846 -14.50 -13.35 -31.92
N ASP A 847 -14.65 -14.29 -31.00
CA ASP A 847 -13.57 -14.81 -30.16
C ASP A 847 -13.08 -16.14 -30.74
N LEU A 848 -11.84 -16.20 -31.21
CA LEU A 848 -11.29 -17.39 -31.86
C LEU A 848 -10.80 -18.46 -30.87
N PHE A 849 -10.69 -18.11 -29.59
CA PHE A 849 -10.17 -18.98 -28.53
C PHE A 849 -10.97 -18.77 -27.25
N ALA A 850 -12.27 -19.05 -27.32
CA ALA A 850 -13.23 -18.63 -26.30
C ALA A 850 -12.98 -19.26 -24.92
N GLY A 851 -12.42 -20.47 -24.86
CA GLY A 851 -12.28 -21.25 -23.64
C GLY A 851 -13.64 -21.40 -22.96
N ILE A 852 -13.65 -21.21 -21.64
CA ILE A 852 -14.89 -21.19 -20.84
C ILE A 852 -15.68 -19.87 -20.96
N GLY A 853 -15.24 -18.96 -21.83
CA GLY A 853 -15.81 -17.63 -22.03
C GLY A 853 -14.98 -16.49 -21.43
N TYR A 854 -13.64 -16.60 -21.44
CA TYR A 854 -12.76 -15.64 -20.79
C TYR A 854 -12.96 -14.20 -21.26
N PHE A 855 -13.10 -14.00 -22.57
CA PHE A 855 -13.37 -12.69 -23.18
C PHE A 855 -14.79 -12.58 -23.74
N VAL A 856 -15.40 -13.69 -24.16
CA VAL A 856 -16.82 -13.76 -24.55
C VAL A 856 -17.74 -13.12 -23.49
N LEU A 857 -17.61 -13.51 -22.23
CA LEU A 857 -18.51 -13.00 -21.18
C LEU A 857 -18.26 -11.52 -20.86
N PRO A 858 -17.01 -11.01 -20.73
CA PRO A 858 -16.76 -9.58 -20.64
C PRO A 858 -17.39 -8.76 -21.76
N PHE A 859 -17.27 -9.22 -23.01
CA PHE A 859 -17.90 -8.53 -24.15
C PHE A 859 -19.43 -8.53 -24.03
N LEU A 860 -20.05 -9.66 -23.67
CA LEU A 860 -21.51 -9.77 -23.61
C LEU A 860 -22.16 -9.09 -22.40
N VAL A 861 -21.57 -9.27 -21.20
CA VAL A 861 -22.16 -8.84 -19.93
C VAL A 861 -21.86 -7.37 -19.64
N ARG A 862 -20.62 -6.92 -19.91
CA ARG A 862 -20.18 -5.57 -19.52
C ARG A 862 -20.07 -4.61 -20.69
N ALA A 863 -19.37 -4.99 -21.76
CA ALA A 863 -19.27 -4.17 -22.97
C ALA A 863 -20.59 -4.17 -23.78
N LYS A 864 -21.53 -5.05 -23.41
CA LYS A 864 -22.86 -5.22 -23.97
C LYS A 864 -22.84 -5.44 -25.49
N ALA A 865 -21.84 -6.16 -26.00
CA ALA A 865 -21.73 -6.49 -27.41
C ALA A 865 -23.04 -7.05 -27.97
N LYS A 866 -23.40 -6.63 -29.19
CA LYS A 866 -24.65 -7.02 -29.84
C LYS A 866 -24.74 -8.54 -29.99
N LEU A 867 -23.65 -9.16 -30.43
CA LEU A 867 -23.53 -10.59 -30.63
C LEU A 867 -22.06 -11.00 -30.49
N VAL A 868 -21.80 -12.16 -29.89
CA VAL A 868 -20.46 -12.77 -29.87
C VAL A 868 -20.52 -14.16 -30.50
N TYR A 869 -19.67 -14.40 -31.49
CA TYR A 869 -19.36 -15.73 -32.00
C TYR A 869 -18.15 -16.28 -31.25
N ALA A 870 -18.34 -17.39 -30.55
CA ALA A 870 -17.32 -18.00 -29.71
C ALA A 870 -16.82 -19.30 -30.34
N CYS A 871 -15.56 -19.34 -30.76
CA CYS A 871 -14.93 -20.55 -31.32
C CYS A 871 -14.13 -21.25 -30.24
N GLU A 872 -14.40 -22.55 -30.03
CA GLU A 872 -13.68 -23.37 -29.06
C GLU A 872 -13.66 -24.82 -29.55
N TRP A 873 -12.54 -25.52 -29.32
CA TRP A 873 -12.36 -26.91 -29.76
C TRP A 873 -12.23 -27.91 -28.59
N ASN A 874 -12.00 -27.43 -27.37
CA ASN A 874 -11.96 -28.26 -26.18
C ASN A 874 -13.40 -28.56 -25.76
N PRO A 875 -13.84 -29.83 -25.81
CA PRO A 875 -15.22 -30.20 -25.50
C PRO A 875 -15.62 -29.84 -24.06
N HIS A 876 -14.69 -29.89 -23.11
CA HIS A 876 -14.95 -29.50 -21.71
C HIS A 876 -15.09 -27.99 -21.56
N ALA A 877 -14.32 -27.21 -22.32
CA ALA A 877 -14.43 -25.76 -22.30
C ALA A 877 -15.73 -25.30 -22.99
N ILE A 878 -16.16 -25.99 -24.07
CA ILE A 878 -17.45 -25.78 -24.72
C ILE A 878 -18.60 -26.02 -23.74
N GLU A 879 -18.56 -27.13 -23.01
CA GLU A 879 -19.57 -27.47 -22.00
C GLU A 879 -19.67 -26.38 -20.92
N ALA A 880 -18.53 -25.93 -20.40
CA ALA A 880 -18.47 -24.83 -19.45
C ALA A 880 -18.97 -23.50 -20.06
N LEU A 881 -18.58 -23.18 -21.29
CA LEU A 881 -19.01 -21.96 -21.98
C LEU A 881 -20.52 -21.91 -22.15
N ARG A 882 -21.15 -23.02 -22.56
CA ARG A 882 -22.61 -23.16 -22.67
C ARG A 882 -23.29 -22.85 -21.33
N HIS A 883 -22.81 -23.48 -20.27
CA HIS A 883 -23.31 -23.22 -18.93
C HIS A 883 -23.16 -21.74 -18.55
N ASN A 884 -22.02 -21.13 -18.87
CA ASN A 884 -21.72 -19.75 -18.49
C ASN A 884 -22.56 -18.72 -19.21
N VAL A 885 -22.83 -18.89 -20.50
CA VAL A 885 -23.68 -17.93 -21.23
C VAL A 885 -25.12 -17.97 -20.73
N GLU A 886 -25.61 -19.15 -20.34
CA GLU A 886 -26.92 -19.30 -19.70
C GLU A 886 -26.94 -18.69 -18.29
N ALA A 887 -25.96 -19.03 -17.45
CA ALA A 887 -25.90 -18.58 -16.07
C ALA A 887 -25.73 -17.06 -15.92
N ASN A 888 -25.17 -16.39 -16.94
CA ASN A 888 -25.08 -14.93 -17.01
C ASN A 888 -26.20 -14.28 -17.82
N SER A 889 -27.19 -15.04 -18.29
CA SER A 889 -28.35 -14.53 -19.06
C SER A 889 -27.95 -13.79 -20.34
N VAL A 890 -27.01 -14.37 -21.10
CA VAL A 890 -26.51 -13.81 -22.38
C VAL A 890 -26.46 -14.85 -23.50
N SER A 891 -27.09 -16.00 -23.31
CA SER A 891 -27.11 -17.09 -24.31
C SER A 891 -27.80 -16.70 -25.62
N ASP A 892 -28.76 -15.78 -25.59
CA ASP A 892 -29.44 -15.22 -26.75
C ASP A 892 -28.53 -14.39 -27.67
N ARG A 893 -27.39 -13.93 -27.13
CA ARG A 893 -26.39 -13.11 -27.84
C ARG A 893 -25.05 -13.84 -28.04
N CYS A 894 -24.99 -15.14 -27.80
CA CYS A 894 -23.77 -15.93 -28.02
C CYS A 894 -24.04 -17.10 -28.98
N ILE A 895 -23.21 -17.26 -30.01
CA ILE A 895 -23.24 -18.41 -30.92
C ILE A 895 -21.91 -19.15 -30.81
N ILE A 896 -21.96 -20.42 -30.42
CA ILE A 896 -20.78 -21.24 -30.16
C ILE A 896 -20.48 -22.11 -31.40
N PHE A 897 -19.25 -22.01 -31.91
CA PHE A 897 -18.71 -22.87 -32.96
C PHE A 897 -17.74 -23.87 -32.37
N GLU A 898 -18.14 -25.14 -32.40
CA GLU A 898 -17.34 -26.25 -31.89
C GLU A 898 -16.32 -26.72 -32.92
N GLY A 899 -15.06 -26.85 -32.51
CA GLY A 899 -13.96 -27.38 -33.31
C GLY A 899 -12.91 -26.32 -33.66
N ASP A 900 -11.97 -26.70 -34.50
CA ASP A 900 -10.85 -25.84 -34.89
C ASP A 900 -11.35 -24.57 -35.59
N ASN A 901 -11.08 -23.40 -34.99
CA ASN A 901 -11.53 -22.11 -35.50
C ASN A 901 -11.15 -21.86 -36.96
N ARG A 902 -10.04 -22.46 -37.44
CA ARG A 902 -9.58 -22.30 -38.83
C ARG A 902 -10.55 -22.89 -39.86
N THR A 903 -11.40 -23.80 -39.42
CA THR A 903 -12.43 -24.44 -40.24
C THR A 903 -13.82 -23.92 -39.90
N THR A 904 -14.09 -23.61 -38.63
CA THR A 904 -15.46 -23.39 -38.12
C THR A 904 -15.83 -21.92 -37.94
N ALA A 905 -14.85 -21.01 -37.83
CA ALA A 905 -15.14 -19.61 -37.57
C ALA A 905 -15.94 -18.96 -38.72
N PRO A 906 -16.89 -18.05 -38.40
CA PRO A 906 -17.68 -17.36 -39.40
C PRO A 906 -16.81 -16.34 -40.16
N LYS A 907 -17.16 -16.08 -41.43
CA LYS A 907 -16.43 -15.16 -42.31
C LYS A 907 -17.24 -13.90 -42.61
N GLY A 908 -16.61 -12.73 -42.61
CA GLY A 908 -17.22 -11.48 -43.05
C GLY A 908 -18.24 -10.87 -42.08
N VAL A 909 -18.26 -11.28 -40.81
CA VAL A 909 -19.31 -10.91 -39.85
C VAL A 909 -18.85 -9.96 -38.75
N ALA A 910 -17.57 -9.92 -38.45
CA ALA A 910 -17.05 -9.33 -37.22
C ALA A 910 -16.64 -7.86 -37.40
N ASP A 911 -17.10 -7.01 -36.49
CA ASP A 911 -16.55 -5.66 -36.28
C ASP A 911 -15.23 -5.74 -35.47
N ARG A 912 -15.10 -6.80 -34.66
CA ARG A 912 -13.97 -7.04 -33.78
C ARG A 912 -13.65 -8.53 -33.66
N VAL A 913 -12.37 -8.89 -33.66
CA VAL A 913 -11.93 -10.27 -33.42
C VAL A 913 -10.97 -10.32 -32.24
N CYS A 914 -11.22 -11.20 -31.28
CA CYS A 914 -10.33 -11.46 -30.16
C CYS A 914 -9.50 -12.72 -30.42
N LEU A 915 -8.18 -12.60 -30.30
CA LEU A 915 -7.23 -13.70 -30.44
C LEU A 915 -6.53 -13.96 -29.10
N GLY A 916 -7.30 -14.48 -28.13
CA GLY A 916 -6.88 -14.69 -26.73
C GLY A 916 -5.86 -15.81 -26.47
N LEU A 917 -5.08 -16.28 -27.46
CA LEU A 917 -4.15 -17.40 -27.33
C LEU A 917 -2.70 -16.95 -27.06
N ILE A 918 -2.05 -17.56 -26.06
CA ILE A 918 -0.61 -17.40 -25.77
C ILE A 918 0.10 -18.76 -25.87
N PRO A 919 1.39 -18.84 -26.26
CA PRO A 919 2.31 -17.71 -26.46
C PRO A 919 2.10 -16.93 -27.76
N SER A 920 1.41 -17.48 -28.76
CA SER A 920 1.10 -16.80 -30.03
C SER A 920 -0.20 -17.35 -30.64
N SER A 921 -0.89 -16.51 -31.41
CA SER A 921 -2.10 -16.82 -32.19
C SER A 921 -1.86 -16.82 -33.71
N GLU A 922 -0.61 -16.77 -34.16
CA GLU A 922 -0.22 -16.67 -35.58
C GLU A 922 -0.92 -17.67 -36.50
N GLY A 923 -1.12 -18.90 -36.03
CA GLY A 923 -1.79 -19.96 -36.79
C GLY A 923 -3.24 -19.66 -37.18
N SER A 924 -3.89 -18.66 -36.56
CA SER A 924 -5.28 -18.25 -36.82
C SER A 924 -5.40 -16.82 -37.39
N TRP A 925 -4.29 -16.17 -37.77
CA TRP A 925 -4.34 -14.79 -38.29
C TRP A 925 -5.10 -14.67 -39.62
N VAL A 926 -4.97 -15.66 -40.51
CA VAL A 926 -5.78 -15.76 -41.74
C VAL A 926 -7.27 -15.82 -41.40
N THR A 927 -7.63 -16.68 -40.46
CA THR A 927 -9.02 -16.83 -39.98
C THR A 927 -9.55 -15.53 -39.38
N ALA A 928 -8.74 -14.81 -38.61
CA ALA A 928 -9.13 -13.51 -38.03
C ALA A 928 -9.43 -12.45 -39.10
N ILE A 929 -8.59 -12.37 -40.14
CA ILE A 929 -8.82 -11.48 -41.28
C ILE A 929 -10.07 -11.89 -42.07
N GLN A 930 -10.30 -13.19 -42.27
CA GLN A 930 -11.50 -13.69 -42.93
C GLN A 930 -12.77 -13.43 -42.12
N ALA A 931 -12.69 -13.43 -40.78
CA ALA A 931 -13.81 -13.17 -39.89
C ALA A 931 -14.28 -11.71 -39.91
N LEU A 932 -13.36 -10.76 -40.08
CA LEU A 932 -13.69 -9.34 -40.19
C LEU A 932 -14.61 -9.04 -41.39
N ARG A 933 -15.52 -8.09 -41.19
CA ARG A 933 -16.37 -7.55 -42.26
C ARG A 933 -15.54 -6.97 -43.41
N PRO A 934 -16.07 -6.89 -44.64
CA PRO A 934 -15.36 -6.31 -45.79
C PRO A 934 -14.82 -4.88 -45.57
N GLU A 935 -15.47 -4.09 -44.73
CA GLU A 935 -15.09 -2.72 -44.42
C GLU A 935 -13.86 -2.64 -43.47
N GLY A 936 -13.49 -3.75 -42.84
CA GLY A 936 -12.45 -3.84 -41.82
C GLY A 936 -13.02 -3.91 -40.40
N GLY A 937 -12.17 -3.67 -39.40
CA GLY A 937 -12.52 -3.76 -37.99
C GLY A 937 -11.29 -3.74 -37.09
N ILE A 938 -11.40 -4.32 -35.89
CA ILE A 938 -10.29 -4.40 -34.91
C ILE A 938 -9.94 -5.85 -34.60
N LEU A 939 -8.65 -6.16 -34.52
CA LEU A 939 -8.13 -7.41 -34.00
C LEU A 939 -7.44 -7.17 -32.65
N HIS A 940 -7.70 -8.00 -31.65
CA HIS A 940 -6.99 -8.00 -30.38
C HIS A 940 -6.05 -9.20 -30.33
N VAL A 941 -4.77 -8.99 -30.65
CA VAL A 941 -3.78 -10.05 -30.83
C VAL A 941 -2.98 -10.25 -29.54
N HIS A 942 -3.15 -11.38 -28.86
CA HIS A 942 -2.39 -11.70 -27.66
C HIS A 942 -1.04 -12.35 -28.01
N GLY A 943 0.01 -12.05 -27.23
CA GLY A 943 1.33 -12.66 -27.42
C GLY A 943 2.20 -12.62 -26.17
N ASN A 944 3.08 -13.62 -26.05
CA ASN A 944 4.19 -13.62 -25.09
C ASN A 944 5.45 -13.13 -25.78
N VAL A 945 5.94 -11.96 -25.38
CA VAL A 945 6.99 -11.22 -26.08
C VAL A 945 8.08 -10.87 -25.09
N LYS A 946 9.35 -10.94 -25.51
CA LYS A 946 10.43 -10.41 -24.67
C LYS A 946 10.21 -8.91 -24.49
N ASP A 947 10.47 -8.38 -23.30
CA ASP A 947 10.23 -6.95 -23.01
C ASP A 947 11.07 -6.01 -23.90
N SER A 948 12.18 -6.51 -24.48
CA SER A 948 12.98 -5.84 -25.51
C SER A 948 12.36 -5.85 -26.91
N ASP A 949 11.55 -6.87 -27.23
CA ASP A 949 11.12 -7.15 -28.61
C ASP A 949 9.70 -6.63 -28.85
N VAL A 950 9.20 -5.71 -28.01
CA VAL A 950 7.82 -5.20 -28.07
C VAL A 950 7.53 -4.51 -29.41
N SER A 951 8.43 -3.63 -29.84
CA SER A 951 8.26 -2.86 -31.09
C SER A 951 8.38 -3.74 -32.32
N SER A 952 9.41 -4.59 -32.37
CA SER A 952 9.62 -5.52 -33.50
C SER A 952 8.48 -6.54 -33.60
N TRP A 953 7.94 -7.00 -32.47
CA TRP A 953 6.74 -7.83 -32.47
C TRP A 953 5.51 -7.10 -32.98
N ALA A 954 5.28 -5.84 -32.57
CA ALA A 954 4.16 -5.04 -33.07
C ALA A 954 4.25 -4.79 -34.58
N GLU A 955 5.44 -4.49 -35.10
CA GLU A 955 5.70 -4.33 -36.53
C GLU A 955 5.47 -5.64 -37.29
N HIS A 956 5.96 -6.76 -36.77
CA HIS A 956 5.72 -8.09 -37.33
C HIS A 956 4.23 -8.40 -37.40
N VAL A 957 3.48 -8.18 -36.31
CA VAL A 957 2.01 -8.34 -36.28
C VAL A 957 1.34 -7.48 -37.35
N SER A 958 1.67 -6.18 -37.41
CA SER A 958 1.07 -5.25 -38.38
C SER A 958 1.36 -5.66 -39.83
N LYS A 959 2.62 -5.99 -40.12
CA LYS A 959 3.08 -6.36 -41.46
C LYS A 959 2.48 -7.67 -41.92
N SER A 960 2.54 -8.71 -41.10
CA SER A 960 1.98 -10.02 -41.44
C SER A 960 0.47 -9.95 -41.64
N LEU A 961 -0.26 -9.22 -40.78
CA LEU A 961 -1.71 -9.05 -40.97
C LEU A 961 -2.04 -8.24 -42.24
N SER A 962 -1.22 -7.26 -42.59
CA SER A 962 -1.34 -6.51 -43.86
C SER A 962 -1.11 -7.41 -45.09
N ASP A 963 -0.08 -8.25 -45.05
CA ASP A 963 0.24 -9.17 -46.14
C ASP A 963 -0.84 -10.25 -46.28
N ILE A 964 -1.36 -10.77 -45.17
CA ILE A 964 -2.51 -11.68 -45.14
C ILE A 964 -3.76 -11.00 -45.70
N ALA A 965 -4.08 -9.78 -45.26
CA ALA A 965 -5.21 -9.02 -45.79
C ALA A 965 -5.13 -8.87 -47.31
N ARG A 966 -3.95 -8.53 -47.85
CA ARG A 966 -3.73 -8.42 -49.30
C ARG A 966 -3.90 -9.77 -50.01
N ALA A 967 -3.39 -10.85 -49.44
CA ALA A 967 -3.52 -12.20 -50.00
C ALA A 967 -4.99 -12.68 -50.02
N GLU A 968 -5.77 -12.30 -49.01
CA GLU A 968 -7.22 -12.54 -48.91
C GLU A 968 -8.06 -11.57 -49.76
N GLY A 969 -7.41 -10.75 -50.62
CA GLY A 969 -8.09 -9.83 -51.52
C GLY A 969 -8.69 -8.59 -50.84
N ARG A 970 -8.23 -8.25 -49.63
CA ARG A 970 -8.66 -7.05 -48.88
C ARG A 970 -7.73 -5.87 -49.15
N SER A 971 -8.27 -4.74 -49.57
CA SER A 971 -7.55 -3.48 -49.72
C SER A 971 -7.60 -2.66 -48.43
N TRP A 972 -7.00 -3.20 -47.36
CA TRP A 972 -6.99 -2.55 -46.05
C TRP A 972 -5.63 -1.95 -45.71
N GLU A 973 -5.69 -0.78 -45.07
CA GLU A 973 -4.61 -0.27 -44.23
C GLU A 973 -4.70 -0.95 -42.87
N VAL A 974 -3.62 -1.59 -42.45
CA VAL A 974 -3.51 -2.33 -41.19
C VAL A 974 -2.50 -1.63 -40.28
N THR A 975 -2.96 -1.18 -39.12
CA THR A 975 -2.16 -0.39 -38.17
C THR A 975 -2.36 -0.89 -36.75
N VAL A 976 -1.30 -0.93 -35.96
CA VAL A 976 -1.39 -1.18 -34.51
C VAL A 976 -1.73 0.14 -33.82
N GLU A 977 -2.94 0.26 -33.27
CA GLU A 977 -3.40 1.47 -32.57
C GLU A 977 -2.93 1.52 -31.12
N HIS A 978 -2.82 0.36 -30.45
CA HIS A 978 -2.41 0.27 -29.05
C HIS A 978 -1.70 -1.04 -28.75
N ILE A 979 -0.75 -0.99 -27.80
CA ILE A 979 -0.09 -2.16 -27.23
C ILE A 979 -0.33 -2.14 -25.72
N GLU A 980 -1.16 -3.07 -25.25
CA GLU A 980 -1.46 -3.24 -23.83
C GLU A 980 -0.45 -4.17 -23.16
N LYS A 981 0.12 -3.73 -22.03
CA LYS A 981 1.05 -4.55 -21.22
C LYS A 981 0.29 -5.22 -20.08
N VAL A 982 -0.31 -6.38 -20.37
CA VAL A 982 -1.21 -7.08 -19.43
C VAL A 982 -0.50 -7.48 -18.13
N LYS A 983 0.60 -8.26 -18.23
CA LYS A 983 1.37 -8.73 -17.07
C LYS A 983 2.77 -9.18 -17.47
N TRP A 984 3.60 -9.41 -16.45
CA TRP A 984 4.78 -10.26 -16.60
C TRP A 984 4.32 -11.73 -16.71
N TYR A 985 4.75 -12.40 -17.77
CA TYR A 985 4.50 -13.84 -17.96
C TYR A 985 5.63 -14.67 -17.35
N ALA A 986 6.88 -14.26 -17.58
CA ALA A 986 8.08 -14.86 -17.02
C ALA A 986 9.17 -13.77 -16.91
N PRO A 987 10.33 -14.03 -16.25
CA PRO A 987 11.43 -13.08 -16.26
C PRO A 987 11.76 -12.61 -17.68
N ARG A 988 11.69 -11.29 -17.92
CA ARG A 988 11.90 -10.64 -19.23
C ARG A 988 10.88 -10.97 -20.33
N ILE A 989 9.80 -11.72 -20.05
CA ILE A 989 8.72 -12.01 -21.00
C ILE A 989 7.43 -11.35 -20.50
N ARG A 990 6.84 -10.52 -21.35
CA ARG A 990 5.55 -9.85 -21.16
C ARG A 990 4.45 -10.62 -21.88
N HIS A 991 3.27 -10.68 -21.27
CA HIS A 991 2.03 -10.90 -22.02
C HIS A 991 1.55 -9.53 -22.52
N LEU A 992 1.45 -9.38 -23.84
CA LEU A 992 0.98 -8.20 -24.53
C LEU A 992 -0.32 -8.46 -25.28
N VAL A 993 -1.06 -7.39 -25.56
CA VAL A 993 -2.16 -7.39 -26.53
C VAL A 993 -1.95 -6.24 -27.52
N ALA A 994 -1.90 -6.55 -28.81
CA ALA A 994 -1.91 -5.55 -29.87
C ALA A 994 -3.35 -5.33 -30.34
N ASP A 995 -3.84 -4.10 -30.22
CA ASP A 995 -5.12 -3.68 -30.79
C ASP A 995 -4.84 -3.18 -32.22
N VAL A 996 -5.13 -4.02 -33.21
CA VAL A 996 -4.81 -3.78 -34.62
C VAL A 996 -6.06 -3.34 -35.36
N ARG A 997 -6.00 -2.16 -35.98
CA ARG A 997 -7.06 -1.61 -36.82
C ARG A 997 -6.84 -1.99 -38.28
N CYS A 998 -7.88 -2.54 -38.90
CA CYS A 998 -7.97 -2.73 -40.35
C CYS A 998 -9.03 -1.80 -40.91
N ARG A 999 -8.69 -0.95 -41.89
CA ARG A 999 -9.64 -0.02 -42.55
C ARG A 999 -9.42 -0.02 -44.06
N HIS A 1000 -10.47 0.20 -44.85
CA HIS A 1000 -10.31 0.40 -46.29
C HIS A 1000 -9.35 1.54 -46.63
N SER A 1001 -8.39 1.29 -47.54
CA SER A 1001 -7.55 2.36 -48.04
C SER A 1001 -8.41 3.36 -48.81
N ARG A 1002 -8.45 4.61 -48.35
CA ARG A 1002 -9.04 5.70 -49.14
C ARG A 1002 -8.10 5.97 -50.30
N VAL A 1003 -8.38 5.36 -51.46
CA VAL A 1003 -7.81 5.85 -52.72
C VAL A 1003 -8.40 7.23 -52.92
N HIS A 1004 -7.60 8.28 -52.67
CA HIS A 1004 -7.89 9.60 -53.20
C HIS A 1004 -7.87 9.48 -54.72
N ILE A 1005 -9.05 9.30 -55.32
CA ILE A 1005 -9.23 9.57 -56.74
C ILE A 1005 -9.08 11.08 -56.86
N VAL A 1006 -7.88 11.53 -57.22
CA VAL A 1006 -7.69 12.87 -57.78
C VAL A 1006 -8.35 12.81 -59.16
N ILE A 1007 -9.57 13.34 -59.24
CA ILE A 1007 -10.27 13.60 -60.51
C ILE A 1007 -9.76 14.92 -61.05
#